data_AF-A0A443NHR4-F1
#
_entry.id   AF-A0A443NHR4-F1
#
_cell.length_a   1.000
_cell.length_b   1.000
_cell.length_c   1.000
_cell.angle_alpha   90.00
_cell.angle_beta   90.00
_cell.angle_gamma   90.00
#
_symmetry.space_group_name_H-M   'P 1'
#
loop_
_entity.id
_entity.type
_entity.pdbx_description
1 polymer ?
#
loop_
_entity_poly.entity_id
_entity_poly.type
_entity_poly.pdbx_seq_one_letter_code
_entity_poly.pdbx_strand_id
1 'polypeptide(L)'
;MEGGREPTWPELLGSNNWEGLLDPLNLPLRRLILRCGDLCQATYDAFNNDTHSKYTGCSRYGKKDFFKKVGFPPDEDYIVSSFLYTTASVDLPVGFLVQSLSREAWSRESNWIGYIAVSSDKATRASGRREIYAAWRGTTRDLEWIDVCDPEPVSIEPLLAKKDVGYSSDDPPKVMKGWYTIYTSDDPKSPFTKLSARQQFLSKIKELVSLYKDEKEQLSLVCAGHSLGACLAILSAFDVVENGLSKIGDRPEFPVTAFVFGSPEVGNKAFNERLKKLPNLRVLLVKNEIDLIPDYPGQLLGYTDTGVKLVVDTRKSPYLKDSKNPGDWHNLQGLLHVVAGWNGKEGEFGFKVKRSIGLVNKSCDFLKDECLIPGSWWVEKNRGMVLEKDGEWQLASPSEEDMPLCHLDMEGGSEPTWPELLGSNHWEGLLDPLNIPLRRLILRCGDLCQATYDAFNNDPHSKYTGSSRYGKHNFFKKVAFSPDEDYTVFCFLYATASIDVPEGFLLHSLSREAWSRESNWIGYIAVSSDEAARASGRREIYVAWRGTTRNLEWINVFNPEPESIEPLLAKKEDKQESHWYDGLLGRSDDEPKVMKGWNIIYTSDDPKSSFTKLSARQQFLSKIKELVSLYKDEQEQLSLVCTGHSLGASLAILSVFDVVENGLSKIDDRPEFPVTAIVFGSPQVGNKAFNERFKKLPNLRVLTVRNVIDLIPEYPSRLLGYRDTGVELAVDTRKSPYLKESKNPSDWHNLQALLHVVAGWNGKDGEFALQVKRSIALVNKSSEFLKDECLIPGSWWVEKNKGMVLEKDGEWQLAPPDEEDVPVPEY
;
A
#
# COMPACT_ATOMS: atom_id res chain seq x y z
N MET A 1 -15.52 -16.55 40.37
CA MET A 1 -15.48 -17.89 41.00
C MET A 1 -14.27 -18.61 40.42
N GLU A 2 -13.14 -18.56 41.12
CA GLU A 2 -11.87 -19.17 40.71
C GLU A 2 -11.57 -20.32 41.67
N GLY A 3 -11.72 -21.55 41.19
CA GLY A 3 -11.50 -22.77 41.98
C GLY A 3 -11.52 -24.05 41.16
N GLY A 4 -11.36 -23.96 39.84
CA GLY A 4 -11.22 -25.13 38.97
C GLY A 4 -9.75 -25.53 38.82
N ARG A 5 -9.48 -26.83 38.78
CA ARG A 5 -8.17 -27.39 38.40
C ARG A 5 -7.78 -26.87 37.01
N GLU A 6 -6.53 -26.46 36.82
CA GLU A 6 -6.03 -26.13 35.47
C GLU A 6 -6.06 -27.38 34.57
N PRO A 7 -6.60 -27.27 33.34
CA PRO A 7 -6.63 -28.39 32.40
C PRO A 7 -5.20 -28.78 31.99
N THR A 8 -4.97 -30.08 31.93
CA THR A 8 -3.73 -30.69 31.44
C THR A 8 -3.59 -30.49 29.93
N TRP A 9 -2.37 -30.65 29.40
CA TRP A 9 -2.12 -30.55 27.96
C TRP A 9 -3.00 -31.49 27.11
N PRO A 10 -3.17 -32.79 27.46
CA PRO A 10 -4.12 -33.65 26.75
C PRO A 10 -5.58 -33.16 26.80
N GLU A 11 -6.03 -32.58 27.92
CA GLU A 11 -7.38 -32.00 28.05
C GLU A 11 -7.54 -30.76 27.16
N LEU A 12 -6.51 -29.92 27.08
CA LEU A 12 -6.45 -28.77 26.15
C LEU A 12 -6.48 -29.22 24.69
N LEU A 13 -5.91 -30.38 24.39
CA LEU A 13 -5.95 -31.02 23.06
C LEU A 13 -7.22 -31.85 22.82
N GLY A 14 -8.16 -31.88 23.78
CA GLY A 14 -9.49 -32.46 23.58
C GLY A 14 -9.63 -33.92 24.00
N SER A 15 -8.75 -34.46 24.84
CA SER A 15 -8.84 -35.86 25.31
C SER A 15 -10.24 -36.22 25.82
N ASN A 16 -10.91 -35.28 26.51
CA ASN A 16 -12.31 -35.35 26.95
C ASN A 16 -13.25 -34.40 26.18
N ASN A 17 -13.05 -34.22 24.86
CA ASN A 17 -13.91 -33.41 23.99
C ASN A 17 -14.16 -31.96 24.48
N TRP A 18 -13.20 -31.38 25.20
CA TRP A 18 -13.29 -30.05 25.82
C TRP A 18 -14.52 -29.86 26.73
N GLU A 19 -15.06 -30.94 27.30
CA GLU A 19 -16.16 -30.88 28.25
C GLU A 19 -15.83 -29.93 29.41
N GLY A 20 -16.71 -28.97 29.68
CA GLY A 20 -16.53 -27.96 30.73
C GLY A 20 -15.48 -26.88 30.43
N LEU A 21 -14.86 -26.86 29.25
CA LEU A 21 -13.83 -25.87 28.87
C LEU A 21 -14.33 -24.79 27.89
N LEU A 22 -15.50 -24.99 27.25
CA LEU A 22 -16.00 -24.11 26.19
C LEU A 22 -16.99 -23.04 26.67
N ASP A 23 -17.77 -23.32 27.71
CA ASP A 23 -18.73 -22.38 28.28
C ASP A 23 -18.79 -22.51 29.83
N PRO A 24 -18.19 -21.56 30.58
CA PRO A 24 -17.41 -20.43 30.09
C PRO A 24 -16.09 -20.87 29.45
N LEU A 25 -15.64 -20.14 28.42
CA LEU A 25 -14.40 -20.46 27.71
C LEU A 25 -13.17 -20.33 28.63
N ASN A 26 -12.59 -21.48 28.98
CA ASN A 26 -11.43 -21.62 29.86
C ASN A 26 -10.22 -20.82 29.35
N LEU A 27 -9.48 -20.17 30.25
CA LEU A 27 -8.41 -19.24 29.90
C LEU A 27 -7.20 -19.91 29.22
N PRO A 28 -6.61 -21.00 29.75
CA PRO A 28 -5.61 -21.79 29.02
C PRO A 28 -6.06 -22.26 27.63
N LEU A 29 -7.30 -22.78 27.49
CA LEU A 29 -7.83 -23.18 26.18
C LEU A 29 -7.98 -21.99 25.23
N ARG A 30 -8.47 -20.85 25.72
CA ARG A 30 -8.56 -19.60 24.95
C ARG A 30 -7.20 -19.18 24.39
N ARG A 31 -6.15 -19.21 25.20
CA ARG A 31 -4.78 -18.88 24.76
C ARG A 31 -4.29 -19.85 23.69
N LEU A 32 -4.59 -21.13 23.80
CA LEU A 32 -4.23 -22.13 22.78
C LEU A 32 -5.00 -21.90 21.47
N ILE A 33 -6.31 -21.65 21.53
CA ILE A 33 -7.13 -21.31 20.36
C ILE A 33 -6.56 -20.08 19.65
N LEU A 34 -6.27 -19.01 20.40
CA LEU A 34 -5.68 -17.79 19.83
C LEU A 34 -4.32 -18.06 19.16
N ARG A 35 -3.44 -18.85 19.80
CA ARG A 35 -2.15 -19.24 19.22
C ARG A 35 -2.31 -20.01 17.91
N CYS A 36 -3.22 -20.99 17.87
CA CYS A 36 -3.50 -21.75 16.64
C CYS A 36 -4.07 -20.85 15.54
N GLY A 37 -4.90 -19.88 15.91
CA GLY A 37 -5.41 -18.85 15.01
C GLY A 37 -4.31 -17.96 14.46
N ASP A 38 -3.38 -17.49 15.30
CA ASP A 38 -2.26 -16.64 14.89
C ASP A 38 -1.26 -17.40 14.00
N LEU A 39 -1.01 -18.69 14.28
CA LEU A 39 -0.23 -19.57 13.39
C LEU A 39 -0.91 -19.72 12.02
N CYS A 40 -2.24 -19.82 11.98
CA CYS A 40 -2.98 -19.80 10.73
C CYS A 40 -2.89 -18.43 10.03
N GLN A 41 -3.05 -17.32 10.76
CA GLN A 41 -2.92 -15.98 10.20
C GLN A 41 -1.55 -15.75 9.55
N ALA A 42 -0.48 -16.24 10.15
CA ALA A 42 0.87 -16.15 9.58
C ALA A 42 0.94 -16.69 8.14
N THR A 43 0.04 -17.60 7.75
CA THR A 43 -0.07 -18.03 6.35
C THR A 43 -0.59 -16.94 5.43
N TYR A 44 -1.63 -16.21 5.82
CA TYR A 44 -2.13 -15.08 5.02
C TYR A 44 -1.11 -13.95 4.98
N ASP A 45 -0.49 -13.65 6.12
CA ASP A 45 0.46 -12.53 6.26
C ASP A 45 1.71 -12.74 5.40
N ALA A 46 2.17 -13.98 5.24
CA ALA A 46 3.33 -14.33 4.43
C ALA A 46 3.00 -14.61 2.95
N PHE A 47 1.73 -14.72 2.56
CA PHE A 47 1.39 -15.14 1.20
C PHE A 47 1.47 -13.98 0.20
N ASN A 48 2.09 -14.22 -0.96
CA ASN A 48 2.12 -13.25 -2.05
C ASN A 48 0.89 -13.42 -2.96
N ASN A 49 -0.14 -12.61 -2.76
CA ASN A 49 -1.35 -12.61 -3.58
C ASN A 49 -1.36 -11.55 -4.69
N ASP A 50 -0.26 -10.80 -4.90
CA ASP A 50 -0.19 -9.76 -5.92
C ASP A 50 0.08 -10.38 -7.29
N THR A 51 -0.93 -10.42 -8.16
CA THR A 51 -0.87 -11.08 -9.48
C THR A 51 0.12 -10.44 -10.45
N HIS A 52 0.52 -9.19 -10.23
CA HIS A 52 1.55 -8.51 -11.04
C HIS A 52 2.96 -8.94 -10.64
N SER A 53 3.14 -9.59 -9.49
CA SER A 53 4.43 -10.15 -9.07
C SER A 53 4.76 -11.44 -9.81
N LYS A 54 6.00 -11.59 -10.32
CA LYS A 54 6.52 -12.87 -10.82
C LYS A 54 6.55 -13.98 -9.74
N TYR A 55 6.49 -13.60 -8.47
CA TYR A 55 6.46 -14.49 -7.30
C TYR A 55 5.03 -14.68 -6.73
N THR A 56 3.97 -14.34 -7.48
CA THR A 56 2.58 -14.58 -7.06
C THR A 56 2.38 -16.04 -6.65
N GLY A 57 1.83 -16.29 -5.47
CA GLY A 57 1.52 -17.63 -5.00
C GLY A 57 2.61 -18.25 -4.12
N CYS A 58 3.76 -17.61 -3.91
CA CYS A 58 4.79 -18.08 -2.99
C CYS A 58 4.63 -17.50 -1.56
N SER A 59 5.48 -17.94 -0.63
CA SER A 59 5.71 -17.24 0.64
C SER A 59 6.67 -16.07 0.41
N ARG A 60 6.33 -14.87 0.89
CA ARG A 60 7.16 -13.66 0.91
C ARG A 60 8.42 -13.82 1.75
N TYR A 61 8.40 -14.73 2.72
CA TYR A 61 9.47 -14.89 3.71
C TYR A 61 10.04 -16.30 3.71
N GLY A 62 11.36 -16.40 3.87
CA GLY A 62 12.06 -17.67 4.10
C GLY A 62 11.85 -18.21 5.52
N LYS A 63 12.12 -19.50 5.73
CA LYS A 63 11.84 -20.23 6.98
C LYS A 63 12.51 -19.63 8.22
N LYS A 64 13.76 -19.17 8.08
CA LYS A 64 14.63 -18.74 9.19
C LYS A 64 14.05 -17.54 9.95
N ASP A 65 13.55 -16.54 9.22
CA ASP A 65 13.01 -15.30 9.79
C ASP A 65 11.48 -15.21 9.67
N PHE A 66 10.82 -16.33 9.36
CA PHE A 66 9.39 -16.36 9.01
C PHE A 66 8.52 -15.71 10.10
N PHE A 67 8.60 -16.23 11.34
CA PHE A 67 7.77 -15.75 12.45
C PHE A 67 8.07 -14.30 12.84
N LYS A 68 9.35 -13.90 12.78
CA LYS A 68 9.76 -12.52 13.01
C LYS A 68 9.17 -11.57 11.96
N LYS A 69 9.21 -11.94 10.68
CA LYS A 69 8.73 -11.10 9.57
C LYS A 69 7.21 -10.96 9.53
N VAL A 70 6.45 -11.99 9.93
CA VAL A 70 4.98 -11.91 10.07
C VAL A 70 4.54 -11.26 11.39
N GLY A 71 5.47 -10.95 12.30
CA GLY A 71 5.17 -10.35 13.61
C GLY A 71 4.45 -11.31 14.57
N PHE A 72 4.81 -12.59 14.56
CA PHE A 72 4.27 -13.59 15.48
C PHE A 72 4.93 -13.43 16.86
N PRO A 73 4.19 -13.11 17.94
CA PRO A 73 4.81 -12.69 19.22
C PRO A 73 5.79 -13.69 19.87
N PRO A 74 5.59 -15.03 19.82
CA PRO A 74 6.58 -15.98 20.31
C PRO A 74 7.48 -16.48 19.16
N ASP A 75 8.13 -15.56 18.44
CA ASP A 75 8.94 -15.85 17.25
C ASP A 75 10.17 -16.73 17.52
N GLU A 76 10.76 -16.66 18.73
CA GLU A 76 11.87 -17.52 19.14
C GLU A 76 11.43 -18.92 19.62
N ASP A 77 10.16 -19.10 19.96
CA ASP A 77 9.66 -20.35 20.54
C ASP A 77 9.40 -21.42 19.49
N TYR A 78 9.33 -21.05 18.21
CA TYR A 78 8.98 -21.96 17.13
C TYR A 78 9.91 -21.79 15.93
N ILE A 79 10.25 -22.90 15.28
CA ILE A 79 11.10 -22.94 14.10
C ILE A 79 10.31 -23.55 12.95
N VAL A 80 10.25 -22.85 11.81
CA VAL A 80 9.64 -23.41 10.59
C VAL A 80 10.54 -24.49 10.02
N SER A 81 10.08 -25.73 10.08
CA SER A 81 10.81 -26.90 9.59
C SER A 81 10.58 -27.13 8.08
N SER A 82 9.34 -26.95 7.61
CA SER A 82 9.01 -27.10 6.19
C SER A 82 7.97 -26.12 5.71
N PHE A 83 8.07 -25.76 4.43
CA PHE A 83 6.96 -25.19 3.67
C PHE A 83 6.25 -26.31 2.92
N LEU A 84 4.97 -26.08 2.63
CA LEU A 84 4.10 -27.00 1.90
C LEU A 84 3.57 -26.29 0.66
N TYR A 85 3.51 -27.03 -0.45
CA TYR A 85 3.03 -26.52 -1.73
C TYR A 85 1.92 -27.42 -2.27
N THR A 86 1.00 -26.84 -3.02
CA THR A 86 -0.11 -27.54 -3.67
C THR A 86 -0.24 -27.13 -5.14
N THR A 87 -0.87 -27.99 -5.93
CA THR A 87 -1.31 -27.76 -7.30
C THR A 87 -2.72 -28.34 -7.46
N ALA A 88 -3.40 -27.97 -8.54
CA ALA A 88 -4.64 -28.61 -8.97
C ALA A 88 -4.35 -29.23 -10.34
N SER A 89 -4.17 -30.56 -10.39
CA SER A 89 -3.85 -31.28 -11.63
C SER A 89 -5.02 -31.39 -12.63
N VAL A 90 -6.07 -30.60 -12.43
CA VAL A 90 -7.32 -30.59 -13.21
C VAL A 90 -7.79 -29.14 -13.32
N ASP A 91 -8.54 -28.80 -14.39
CA ASP A 91 -9.24 -27.53 -14.63
C ASP A 91 -10.26 -27.20 -13.51
N LEU A 92 -9.78 -27.05 -12.26
CA LEU A 92 -10.55 -26.47 -11.18
C LEU A 92 -10.68 -24.98 -11.48
N PRO A 93 -11.89 -24.41 -11.40
CA PRO A 93 -12.08 -22.99 -11.55
C PRO A 93 -11.18 -22.23 -10.57
N VAL A 94 -10.64 -21.13 -11.08
CA VAL A 94 -9.47 -20.32 -10.69
C VAL A 94 -9.53 -19.72 -9.25
N GLY A 95 -10.37 -20.23 -8.35
CA GLY A 95 -10.64 -19.64 -7.03
C GLY A 95 -9.60 -19.94 -5.95
N PHE A 96 -8.95 -21.11 -5.96
CA PHE A 96 -8.10 -21.59 -4.85
C PHE A 96 -6.60 -21.33 -5.02
N LEU A 97 -6.12 -21.23 -6.26
CA LEU A 97 -4.73 -20.94 -6.61
C LEU A 97 -4.65 -19.57 -7.26
N VAL A 98 -3.69 -18.76 -6.82
CA VAL A 98 -3.44 -17.43 -7.37
C VAL A 98 -2.27 -17.54 -8.35
N GLN A 99 -2.50 -17.16 -9.60
CA GLN A 99 -1.53 -17.21 -10.68
C GLN A 99 -0.95 -15.81 -10.97
N SER A 100 0.34 -15.78 -11.32
CA SER A 100 0.98 -14.56 -11.81
C SER A 100 0.56 -14.25 -13.24
N LEU A 101 0.41 -12.96 -13.56
CA LEU A 101 0.27 -12.47 -14.93
C LEU A 101 1.60 -12.54 -15.71
N SER A 102 2.73 -12.77 -15.02
CA SER A 102 4.04 -12.87 -15.63
C SER A 102 4.23 -14.17 -16.40
N ARG A 103 4.81 -14.06 -17.60
CA ARG A 103 5.29 -15.24 -18.34
C ARG A 103 6.46 -15.93 -17.65
N GLU A 104 7.21 -15.20 -16.84
CA GLU A 104 8.38 -15.64 -16.05
C GLU A 104 8.00 -15.96 -14.59
N ALA A 105 6.72 -16.29 -14.35
CA ALA A 105 6.25 -16.70 -13.03
C ALA A 105 7.12 -17.81 -12.43
N TRP A 106 7.41 -17.72 -11.14
CA TRP A 106 8.16 -18.75 -10.39
C TRP A 106 7.52 -20.14 -10.48
N SER A 107 6.18 -20.17 -10.55
CA SER A 107 5.36 -21.33 -10.89
C SER A 107 4.05 -20.86 -11.51
N ARG A 108 3.52 -21.62 -12.48
CA ARG A 108 2.22 -21.34 -13.12
C ARG A 108 1.06 -22.13 -12.51
N GLU A 109 1.38 -23.23 -11.83
CA GLU A 109 0.39 -24.22 -11.38
C GLU A 109 0.55 -24.55 -9.89
N SER A 110 1.60 -24.05 -9.21
CA SER A 110 1.84 -24.33 -7.80
C SER A 110 1.71 -23.09 -6.92
N ASN A 111 1.08 -23.24 -5.76
CA ASN A 111 1.10 -22.23 -4.71
C ASN A 111 1.63 -22.81 -3.40
N TRP A 112 2.25 -21.94 -2.61
CA TRP A 112 2.52 -22.18 -1.20
C TRP A 112 1.19 -22.26 -0.42
N ILE A 113 0.98 -23.35 0.31
CA ILE A 113 -0.30 -23.67 0.98
C ILE A 113 -0.16 -23.80 2.50
N GLY A 114 1.03 -23.60 3.05
CA GLY A 114 1.24 -23.65 4.49
C GLY A 114 2.63 -24.06 4.90
N TYR A 115 2.78 -24.37 6.19
CA TYR A 115 4.06 -24.73 6.77
C TYR A 115 3.92 -25.68 7.96
N ILE A 116 5.03 -26.32 8.32
CA ILE A 116 5.18 -27.13 9.53
C ILE A 116 6.23 -26.46 10.40
N ALA A 117 5.86 -26.16 11.65
CA ALA A 117 6.74 -25.60 12.66
C ALA A 117 6.85 -26.54 13.86
N VAL A 118 7.98 -26.44 14.57
CA VAL A 118 8.25 -27.21 15.79
C VAL A 118 8.69 -26.27 16.89
N SER A 119 8.30 -26.54 18.13
CA SER A 119 8.79 -25.81 19.28
C SER A 119 10.32 -25.90 19.37
N SER A 120 10.99 -24.79 19.66
CA SER A 120 12.44 -24.76 19.89
C SER A 120 12.79 -25.56 21.15
N ASP A 121 14.07 -25.93 21.30
CA ASP A 121 14.48 -26.68 22.49
C ASP A 121 14.32 -25.87 23.78
N LYS A 122 14.45 -24.53 23.69
CA LYS A 122 14.19 -23.61 24.80
C LYS A 122 12.72 -23.68 25.22
N ALA A 123 11.79 -23.55 24.26
CA ALA A 123 10.35 -23.63 24.52
C ALA A 123 9.93 -25.04 25.00
N THR A 124 10.54 -26.09 24.44
CA THR A 124 10.28 -27.48 24.80
C THR A 124 10.69 -27.76 26.25
N ARG A 125 11.90 -27.33 26.66
CA ARG A 125 12.34 -27.44 28.07
C ARG A 125 11.45 -26.66 29.04
N ALA A 126 10.96 -25.48 28.64
CA ALA A 126 10.09 -24.66 29.47
C ALA A 126 8.68 -25.25 29.64
N SER A 127 8.15 -25.88 28.59
CA SER A 127 6.80 -26.44 28.57
C SER A 127 6.72 -27.92 28.96
N GLY A 128 7.85 -28.64 28.95
CA GLY A 128 7.95 -30.08 29.18
C GLY A 128 7.44 -30.95 28.03
N ARG A 129 7.25 -30.38 26.84
CA ARG A 129 6.63 -31.03 25.68
C ARG A 129 7.15 -30.49 24.36
N ARG A 130 7.23 -31.37 23.36
CA ARG A 130 7.57 -31.03 21.98
C ARG A 130 6.28 -30.83 21.20
N GLU A 131 6.06 -29.61 20.72
CA GLU A 131 4.85 -29.25 19.99
C GLU A 131 5.18 -29.14 18.49
N ILE A 132 4.50 -29.93 17.65
CA ILE A 132 4.53 -29.78 16.19
C ILE A 132 3.24 -29.08 15.78
N TYR A 133 3.36 -28.00 15.01
CA TYR A 133 2.22 -27.32 14.40
C TYR A 133 2.29 -27.43 12.88
N ALA A 134 1.18 -27.75 12.25
CA ALA A 134 1.00 -27.68 10.80
C ALA A 134 -0.09 -26.67 10.49
N ALA A 135 0.28 -25.54 9.91
CA ALA A 135 -0.64 -24.46 9.57
C ALA A 135 -0.92 -24.48 8.07
N TRP A 136 -2.21 -24.55 7.71
CA TRP A 136 -2.68 -24.57 6.33
C TRP A 136 -3.35 -23.24 5.96
N ARG A 137 -2.97 -22.71 4.81
CA ARG A 137 -3.48 -21.46 4.24
C ARG A 137 -4.87 -21.68 3.65
N GLY A 138 -5.79 -20.74 3.89
CA GLY A 138 -7.07 -20.71 3.18
C GLY A 138 -7.03 -19.89 1.89
N THR A 139 -8.19 -19.39 1.48
CA THR A 139 -8.38 -18.57 0.28
C THR A 139 -8.18 -17.08 0.59
N THR A 140 -7.64 -16.34 -0.38
CA THR A 140 -7.42 -14.88 -0.28
C THR A 140 -8.31 -14.06 -1.23
N ARG A 141 -9.16 -14.72 -2.02
CA ARG A 141 -10.10 -14.07 -2.95
C ARG A 141 -11.50 -13.98 -2.32
N ASP A 142 -12.34 -13.12 -2.90
CA ASP A 142 -13.74 -12.97 -2.51
C ASP A 142 -14.49 -14.31 -2.55
N LEU A 143 -15.60 -14.39 -1.80
CA LEU A 143 -16.36 -15.63 -1.59
C LEU A 143 -17.00 -16.22 -2.87
N GLU A 144 -16.79 -15.58 -4.03
CA GLU A 144 -17.21 -16.06 -5.36
C GLU A 144 -16.74 -17.49 -5.66
N TRP A 145 -15.67 -17.98 -5.02
CA TRP A 145 -15.22 -19.37 -5.19
C TRP A 145 -16.33 -20.39 -4.86
N ILE A 146 -17.25 -20.07 -3.95
CA ILE A 146 -18.38 -20.93 -3.56
C ILE A 146 -19.29 -21.18 -4.77
N ASP A 147 -19.51 -20.17 -5.60
CA ASP A 147 -20.37 -20.27 -6.78
C ASP A 147 -19.74 -21.10 -7.90
N VAL A 148 -18.40 -21.19 -7.92
CA VAL A 148 -17.66 -21.89 -8.99
C VAL A 148 -17.21 -23.29 -8.59
N CYS A 149 -17.19 -23.63 -7.31
CA CYS A 149 -16.68 -24.93 -6.84
C CYS A 149 -17.79 -25.95 -6.62
N ASP A 150 -17.97 -26.86 -7.59
CA ASP A 150 -18.94 -27.96 -7.49
C ASP A 150 -18.71 -28.81 -6.21
N PRO A 151 -19.70 -28.92 -5.31
CA PRO A 151 -19.61 -29.69 -4.06
C PRO A 151 -19.71 -31.21 -4.29
N GLU A 152 -18.98 -31.72 -5.27
CA GLU A 152 -18.96 -33.14 -5.62
C GLU A 152 -18.27 -33.95 -4.49
N PRO A 153 -18.93 -34.97 -3.89
CA PRO A 153 -18.30 -35.83 -2.90
C PRO A 153 -17.48 -36.96 -3.56
N VAL A 154 -16.22 -37.12 -3.15
CA VAL A 154 -15.31 -38.18 -3.64
C VAL A 154 -14.87 -39.10 -2.51
N SER A 155 -14.68 -40.38 -2.84
CA SER A 155 -14.22 -41.40 -1.89
C SER A 155 -12.81 -41.10 -1.38
N ILE A 156 -12.58 -41.24 -0.07
CA ILE A 156 -11.26 -41.12 0.54
C ILE A 156 -10.52 -42.45 0.66
N GLU A 157 -10.94 -43.49 -0.05
CA GLU A 157 -10.28 -44.81 -0.03
C GLU A 157 -8.74 -44.74 -0.19
N PRO A 158 -8.16 -43.88 -1.04
CA PRO A 158 -6.69 -43.74 -1.15
C PRO A 158 -5.99 -43.14 0.08
N LEU A 159 -6.73 -42.59 1.04
CA LEU A 159 -6.20 -42.07 2.31
C LEU A 159 -6.13 -43.14 3.40
N LEU A 160 -6.82 -44.28 3.24
CA LEU A 160 -6.98 -45.30 4.28
C LEU A 160 -5.79 -46.27 4.33
N ALA A 161 -5.32 -46.57 5.54
CA ALA A 161 -4.16 -47.46 5.75
C ALA A 161 -4.45 -48.95 5.51
N LYS A 162 -5.71 -49.37 5.66
CA LYS A 162 -6.19 -50.71 5.33
C LYS A 162 -7.26 -50.58 4.24
N LYS A 163 -7.16 -51.41 3.20
CA LYS A 163 -8.30 -51.73 2.33
C LYS A 163 -9.29 -52.56 3.14
N ASP A 164 -9.96 -51.96 4.12
CA ASP A 164 -11.02 -52.65 4.86
C ASP A 164 -12.19 -52.83 3.89
N VAL A 165 -12.29 -54.03 3.34
CA VAL A 165 -13.37 -54.51 2.44
C VAL A 165 -14.69 -54.73 3.21
N GLY A 166 -14.85 -54.06 4.35
CA GLY A 166 -15.88 -54.30 5.36
C GLY A 166 -16.81 -53.12 5.57
N TYR A 167 -17.15 -52.37 4.52
CA TYR A 167 -18.29 -51.47 4.61
C TYR A 167 -19.57 -52.31 4.65
N SER A 168 -20.26 -52.30 5.79
CA SER A 168 -21.64 -52.75 5.90
C SER A 168 -22.64 -51.62 5.60
N SER A 169 -22.19 -50.50 5.02
CA SER A 169 -23.03 -49.35 4.69
C SER A 169 -23.08 -49.08 3.19
N ASP A 170 -24.27 -48.79 2.69
CA ASP A 170 -24.54 -48.34 1.31
C ASP A 170 -23.88 -46.97 0.96
N ASP A 171 -23.18 -46.30 1.91
CA ASP A 171 -22.48 -45.02 1.69
C ASP A 171 -21.06 -45.01 2.29
N PRO A 172 -19.98 -45.03 1.47
CA PRO A 172 -18.59 -45.00 1.95
C PRO A 172 -18.16 -43.60 2.42
N PRO A 173 -17.06 -43.47 3.19
CA PRO A 173 -16.47 -42.18 3.58
C PRO A 173 -16.08 -41.34 2.36
N LYS A 174 -16.68 -40.16 2.25
CA LYS A 174 -16.44 -39.20 1.17
C LYS A 174 -16.15 -37.82 1.73
N VAL A 175 -15.36 -37.05 0.99
CA VAL A 175 -15.04 -35.65 1.25
C VAL A 175 -15.26 -34.82 -0.01
N MET A 176 -15.34 -33.50 0.08
CA MET A 176 -15.50 -32.67 -1.12
C MET A 176 -14.27 -32.80 -2.04
N LYS A 177 -14.55 -32.93 -3.35
CA LYS A 177 -13.55 -33.08 -4.40
C LYS A 177 -12.51 -31.97 -4.39
N GLY A 178 -12.93 -30.71 -4.26
CA GLY A 178 -12.01 -29.58 -4.19
C GLY A 178 -10.95 -29.73 -3.08
N TRP A 179 -11.39 -30.08 -1.87
CA TRP A 179 -10.50 -30.30 -0.72
C TRP A 179 -9.54 -31.46 -0.98
N TYR A 180 -10.08 -32.57 -1.50
CA TYR A 180 -9.32 -33.77 -1.82
C TYR A 180 -8.26 -33.51 -2.90
N THR A 181 -8.63 -32.83 -3.98
CA THR A 181 -7.74 -32.48 -5.10
C THR A 181 -6.59 -31.60 -4.62
N ILE A 182 -6.86 -30.51 -3.88
CA ILE A 182 -5.81 -29.64 -3.35
C ILE A 182 -4.87 -30.42 -2.41
N TYR A 183 -5.38 -31.36 -1.64
CA TYR A 183 -4.56 -32.15 -0.73
C TYR A 183 -3.71 -33.21 -1.44
N THR A 184 -4.21 -33.82 -2.52
CA THR A 184 -3.63 -35.04 -3.11
C THR A 184 -3.02 -34.89 -4.50
N SER A 185 -3.29 -33.80 -5.22
CA SER A 185 -2.72 -33.55 -6.53
C SER A 185 -1.21 -33.28 -6.47
N ASP A 186 -0.49 -33.86 -7.42
CA ASP A 186 0.90 -33.58 -7.72
C ASP A 186 1.04 -33.11 -9.18
N ASP A 187 2.19 -32.50 -9.47
CA ASP A 187 2.64 -32.21 -10.82
C ASP A 187 4.10 -32.66 -10.93
N PRO A 188 4.38 -33.76 -11.65
CA PRO A 188 5.74 -34.26 -11.86
C PRO A 188 6.69 -33.26 -12.53
N LYS A 189 6.16 -32.25 -13.24
CA LYS A 189 6.96 -31.23 -13.93
C LYS A 189 7.35 -30.07 -13.03
N SER A 190 6.52 -29.72 -12.04
CA SER A 190 6.83 -28.66 -11.08
C SER A 190 7.90 -29.10 -10.07
N PRO A 191 8.94 -28.29 -9.81
CA PRO A 191 9.93 -28.59 -8.76
C PRO A 191 9.34 -28.53 -7.35
N PHE A 192 8.21 -27.85 -7.15
CA PHE A 192 7.58 -27.63 -5.84
C PHE A 192 6.50 -28.65 -5.53
N THR A 193 5.81 -29.17 -6.55
CA THR A 193 4.69 -30.10 -6.39
C THR A 193 4.93 -31.44 -7.06
N LYS A 194 6.19 -31.87 -7.24
CA LYS A 194 6.54 -33.26 -7.59
C LYS A 194 5.90 -34.28 -6.65
N LEU A 195 5.75 -33.87 -5.39
CA LEU A 195 4.98 -34.56 -4.37
C LEU A 195 3.76 -33.71 -4.07
N SER A 196 2.62 -34.35 -3.83
CA SER A 196 1.41 -33.65 -3.40
C SER A 196 1.57 -33.03 -2.01
N ALA A 197 0.70 -32.08 -1.67
CA ALA A 197 0.70 -31.44 -0.35
C ALA A 197 0.62 -32.49 0.78
N ARG A 198 -0.21 -33.52 0.60
CA ARG A 198 -0.28 -34.72 1.45
C ARG A 198 1.08 -35.39 1.63
N GLN A 199 1.75 -35.74 0.53
CA GLN A 199 3.01 -36.47 0.59
C GLN A 199 4.12 -35.64 1.23
N GLN A 200 4.21 -34.35 0.90
CA GLN A 200 5.14 -33.41 1.55
C GLN A 200 4.91 -33.37 3.06
N PHE A 201 3.65 -33.23 3.48
CA PHE A 201 3.26 -33.16 4.89
C PHE A 201 3.56 -34.47 5.62
N LEU A 202 3.05 -35.62 5.16
CA LEU A 202 3.25 -36.92 5.82
C LEU A 202 4.74 -37.30 5.92
N SER A 203 5.50 -37.04 4.85
CA SER A 203 6.95 -37.28 4.84
C SER A 203 7.64 -36.48 5.95
N LYS A 204 7.29 -35.19 6.08
CA LYS A 204 7.88 -34.33 7.10
C LYS A 204 7.43 -34.68 8.52
N ILE A 205 6.17 -35.03 8.72
CA ILE A 205 5.69 -35.52 10.03
C ILE A 205 6.43 -36.80 10.42
N LYS A 206 6.59 -37.75 9.49
CA LYS A 206 7.36 -38.98 9.74
C LYS A 206 8.82 -38.69 10.12
N GLU A 207 9.46 -37.73 9.45
CA GLU A 207 10.81 -37.27 9.79
C GLU A 207 10.87 -36.71 11.22
N LEU A 208 9.97 -35.78 11.57
CA LEU A 208 9.94 -35.14 12.89
C LEU A 208 9.61 -36.14 14.00
N VAL A 209 8.65 -37.05 13.78
CA VAL A 209 8.34 -38.14 14.72
C VAL A 209 9.56 -39.03 14.90
N SER A 210 10.28 -39.39 13.83
CA SER A 210 11.50 -40.18 13.95
C SER A 210 12.63 -39.43 14.66
N LEU A 211 12.70 -38.12 14.54
CA LEU A 211 13.70 -37.27 15.18
C LEU A 211 13.47 -37.17 16.69
N TYR A 212 12.20 -37.04 17.11
CA TYR A 212 11.84 -36.78 18.51
C TYR A 212 11.32 -38.01 19.27
N LYS A 213 11.26 -39.19 18.64
CA LYS A 213 10.75 -40.42 19.26
C LYS A 213 11.45 -40.83 20.56
N ASP A 214 12.73 -40.47 20.71
CA ASP A 214 13.57 -40.85 21.84
C ASP A 214 13.64 -39.76 22.92
N GLU A 215 12.99 -38.59 22.69
CA GLU A 215 12.84 -37.55 23.70
C GLU A 215 11.99 -38.06 24.89
N LYS A 216 12.25 -37.50 26.08
CA LYS A 216 11.51 -37.81 27.30
C LYS A 216 10.21 -37.01 27.38
N GLU A 217 10.18 -35.88 26.70
CA GLU A 217 9.11 -34.92 26.60
C GLU A 217 7.92 -35.50 25.81
N GLN A 218 6.71 -35.06 26.14
CA GLN A 218 5.51 -35.48 25.41
C GLN A 218 5.48 -34.83 24.03
N LEU A 219 5.33 -35.64 22.97
CA LEU A 219 5.11 -35.14 21.62
C LEU A 219 3.61 -34.81 21.42
N SER A 220 3.31 -33.82 20.59
CA SER A 220 1.94 -33.56 20.12
C SER A 220 1.95 -32.94 18.73
N LEU A 221 0.89 -33.18 17.96
CA LEU A 221 0.68 -32.56 16.65
C LEU A 221 -0.61 -31.75 16.67
N VAL A 222 -0.50 -30.48 16.28
CA VAL A 222 -1.64 -29.60 16.10
C VAL A 222 -1.72 -29.14 14.64
N CYS A 223 -2.81 -29.48 13.96
CA CYS A 223 -3.12 -28.97 12.64
C CYS A 223 -4.03 -27.75 12.78
N ALA A 224 -3.70 -26.62 12.14
CA ALA A 224 -4.48 -25.39 12.22
C ALA A 224 -4.81 -24.87 10.83
N GLY A 225 -5.99 -24.28 10.68
CA GLY A 225 -6.42 -23.75 9.40
C GLY A 225 -7.70 -22.93 9.48
N HIS A 226 -7.88 -22.03 8.50
CA HIS A 226 -9.04 -21.18 8.34
C HIS A 226 -9.64 -21.36 6.94
N SER A 227 -10.96 -21.37 6.82
CA SER A 227 -11.65 -21.53 5.53
C SER A 227 -11.18 -22.81 4.80
N LEU A 228 -10.75 -22.76 3.54
CA LEU A 228 -10.09 -23.90 2.84
C LEU A 228 -9.00 -24.57 3.70
N GLY A 229 -8.18 -23.78 4.39
CA GLY A 229 -7.09 -24.30 5.23
C GLY A 229 -7.60 -25.16 6.38
N ALA A 230 -8.80 -24.88 6.90
CA ALA A 230 -9.44 -25.70 7.93
C ALA A 230 -9.76 -27.11 7.43
N CYS A 231 -10.29 -27.23 6.21
CA CYS A 231 -10.54 -28.54 5.59
C CYS A 231 -9.25 -29.34 5.44
N LEU A 232 -8.16 -28.70 4.99
CA LEU A 232 -6.84 -29.34 4.88
C LEU A 232 -6.27 -29.73 6.25
N ALA A 233 -6.48 -28.90 7.30
CA ALA A 233 -6.08 -29.23 8.66
C ALA A 233 -6.80 -30.47 9.21
N ILE A 234 -8.11 -30.61 8.95
CA ILE A 234 -8.89 -31.80 9.33
C ILE A 234 -8.41 -33.03 8.56
N LEU A 235 -8.28 -32.94 7.23
CA LEU A 235 -7.84 -34.06 6.38
C LEU A 235 -6.43 -34.54 6.77
N SER A 236 -5.51 -33.60 7.00
CA SER A 236 -4.13 -33.91 7.37
C SER A 236 -4.03 -34.54 8.77
N ALA A 237 -4.79 -34.05 9.75
CA ALA A 237 -4.86 -34.64 11.09
C ALA A 237 -5.45 -36.06 11.06
N PHE A 238 -6.51 -36.26 10.27
CA PHE A 238 -7.09 -37.58 10.01
C PHE A 238 -6.07 -38.55 9.40
N ASP A 239 -5.37 -38.12 8.37
CA ASP A 239 -4.40 -38.93 7.61
C ASP A 239 -3.20 -39.39 8.46
N VAL A 240 -2.70 -38.54 9.37
CA VAL A 240 -1.64 -38.90 10.33
C VAL A 240 -2.06 -40.06 11.22
N VAL A 241 -3.27 -39.98 11.78
CA VAL A 241 -3.75 -40.97 12.75
C VAL A 241 -4.21 -42.26 12.05
N GLU A 242 -4.97 -42.14 10.95
CA GLU A 242 -5.43 -43.29 10.16
C GLU A 242 -4.24 -44.12 9.63
N ASN A 243 -3.12 -43.47 9.29
CA ASN A 243 -1.89 -44.14 8.83
C ASN A 243 -0.88 -44.45 9.94
N GLY A 244 -1.28 -44.31 11.21
CA GLY A 244 -0.48 -44.74 12.36
C GLY A 244 0.82 -43.96 12.59
N LEU A 245 0.96 -42.77 12.00
CA LEU A 245 2.14 -41.91 12.19
C LEU A 245 2.19 -41.29 13.60
N SER A 246 1.09 -41.34 14.34
CA SER A 246 1.03 -40.94 15.74
C SER A 246 1.54 -41.99 16.74
N LYS A 247 1.96 -43.18 16.26
CA LYS A 247 2.43 -44.29 17.09
C LYS A 247 3.96 -44.35 17.15
N ILE A 248 4.52 -44.45 18.36
CA ILE A 248 5.97 -44.52 18.60
C ILE A 248 6.30 -45.80 19.38
N GLY A 249 6.73 -46.86 18.68
CA GLY A 249 7.02 -48.15 19.30
C GLY A 249 5.81 -48.68 20.09
N ASP A 250 6.06 -49.05 21.35
CA ASP A 250 5.02 -49.52 22.29
C ASP A 250 4.46 -48.40 23.20
N ARG A 251 4.84 -47.14 22.96
CA ARG A 251 4.31 -46.00 23.72
C ARG A 251 2.84 -45.73 23.32
N PRO A 252 2.04 -45.13 24.23
CA PRO A 252 0.73 -44.59 23.85
C PRO A 252 0.86 -43.62 22.68
N GLU A 253 -0.11 -43.65 21.77
CA GLU A 253 -0.15 -42.73 20.63
C GLU A 253 -0.23 -41.29 21.13
N PHE A 254 0.55 -40.40 20.53
CA PHE A 254 0.54 -39.01 20.92
C PHE A 254 -0.72 -38.29 20.40
N PRO A 255 -1.19 -37.23 21.09
CA PRO A 255 -2.41 -36.53 20.68
C PRO A 255 -2.22 -35.78 19.36
N VAL A 256 -3.20 -35.91 18.48
CA VAL A 256 -3.33 -35.17 17.22
C VAL A 256 -4.62 -34.36 17.27
N THR A 257 -4.52 -33.03 17.12
CA THR A 257 -5.67 -32.13 17.26
C THR A 257 -5.74 -31.15 16.10
N ALA A 258 -6.91 -31.00 15.50
CA ALA A 258 -7.17 -29.93 14.55
C ALA A 258 -7.90 -28.76 15.25
N PHE A 259 -7.29 -27.58 15.26
CA PHE A 259 -7.95 -26.32 15.65
C PHE A 259 -8.29 -25.55 14.38
N VAL A 260 -9.57 -25.47 14.06
CA VAL A 260 -10.03 -24.92 12.79
C VAL A 260 -11.00 -23.76 12.98
N PHE A 261 -10.93 -22.80 12.06
CA PHE A 261 -11.63 -21.53 12.12
C PHE A 261 -12.48 -21.34 10.87
N GLY A 262 -13.77 -21.06 11.03
CA GLY A 262 -14.67 -20.86 9.89
C GLY A 262 -14.64 -22.02 8.88
N SER A 263 -14.46 -23.27 9.37
CA SER A 263 -14.30 -24.43 8.49
C SER A 263 -15.60 -24.70 7.73
N PRO A 264 -15.57 -24.78 6.38
CA PRO A 264 -16.62 -25.47 5.63
C PRO A 264 -16.76 -26.92 6.10
N GLU A 265 -17.88 -27.55 5.73
CA GLU A 265 -18.10 -28.97 5.93
C GLU A 265 -17.12 -29.78 5.04
N VAL A 266 -16.45 -30.77 5.64
CA VAL A 266 -15.35 -31.50 4.97
C VAL A 266 -15.88 -32.72 4.21
N GLY A 267 -16.78 -33.49 4.82
CA GLY A 267 -17.23 -34.76 4.28
C GLY A 267 -18.57 -35.25 4.84
N ASN A 268 -18.95 -36.43 4.38
CA ASN A 268 -20.22 -37.04 4.73
C ASN A 268 -20.23 -37.65 6.13
N LYS A 269 -21.40 -38.15 6.55
CA LYS A 269 -21.58 -38.80 7.85
C LYS A 269 -20.60 -39.96 8.08
N ALA A 270 -20.35 -40.78 7.05
CA ALA A 270 -19.43 -41.92 7.13
C ALA A 270 -17.98 -41.49 7.42
N PHE A 271 -17.50 -40.40 6.81
CA PHE A 271 -16.21 -39.80 7.13
C PHE A 271 -16.14 -39.35 8.60
N ASN A 272 -17.15 -38.63 9.08
CA ASN A 272 -17.19 -38.16 10.47
C ASN A 272 -17.28 -39.30 11.50
N GLU A 273 -18.02 -40.38 11.20
CA GLU A 273 -18.06 -41.57 12.04
C GLU A 273 -16.71 -42.30 12.09
N ARG A 274 -15.98 -42.33 10.96
CA ARG A 274 -14.63 -42.90 10.93
C ARG A 274 -13.66 -42.06 11.76
N LEU A 275 -13.68 -40.74 11.59
CA LEU A 275 -12.87 -39.80 12.37
C LEU A 275 -13.08 -39.97 13.89
N LYS A 276 -14.35 -40.09 14.33
CA LYS A 276 -14.70 -40.29 15.75
C LYS A 276 -14.18 -41.60 16.36
N LYS A 277 -13.90 -42.62 15.54
CA LYS A 277 -13.37 -43.92 16.01
C LYS A 277 -11.86 -43.87 16.28
N LEU A 278 -11.17 -42.82 15.84
CA LEU A 278 -9.73 -42.66 16.06
C LEU A 278 -9.48 -42.08 17.47
N PRO A 279 -8.85 -42.84 18.39
CA PRO A 279 -8.88 -42.54 19.82
C PRO A 279 -8.11 -41.26 20.20
N ASN A 280 -7.02 -40.96 19.51
CA ASN A 280 -6.11 -39.84 19.76
C ASN A 280 -6.29 -38.64 18.82
N LEU A 281 -7.35 -38.64 17.98
CA LEU A 281 -7.68 -37.53 17.07
C LEU A 281 -8.85 -36.70 17.60
N ARG A 282 -8.70 -35.37 17.62
CA ARG A 282 -9.78 -34.43 17.99
C ARG A 282 -9.83 -33.23 17.04
N VAL A 283 -11.01 -32.66 16.87
CA VAL A 283 -11.24 -31.47 16.03
C VAL A 283 -12.07 -30.47 16.82
N LEU A 284 -11.56 -29.25 16.98
CA LEU A 284 -12.29 -28.11 17.53
C LEU A 284 -12.55 -27.08 16.42
N LEU A 285 -13.82 -26.85 16.12
CA LEU A 285 -14.29 -25.85 15.17
C LEU A 285 -14.71 -24.58 15.90
N VAL A 286 -13.99 -23.49 15.66
CA VAL A 286 -14.39 -22.14 16.08
C VAL A 286 -15.13 -21.48 14.93
N LYS A 287 -16.40 -21.11 15.13
CA LYS A 287 -17.20 -20.42 14.11
C LYS A 287 -17.86 -19.16 14.63
N ASN A 288 -18.01 -18.18 13.74
CA ASN A 288 -18.82 -16.99 13.99
C ASN A 288 -20.30 -17.35 13.73
N GLU A 289 -21.22 -16.87 14.56
CA GLU A 289 -22.66 -17.19 14.48
C GLU A 289 -23.30 -16.70 13.17
N ILE A 290 -22.81 -15.58 12.62
CA ILE A 290 -23.32 -14.96 11.39
C ILE A 290 -22.54 -15.34 10.11
N ASP A 291 -21.47 -16.12 10.25
CA ASP A 291 -20.69 -16.61 9.11
C ASP A 291 -21.37 -17.84 8.50
N LEU A 292 -21.68 -17.77 7.20
CA LEU A 292 -22.37 -18.81 6.44
C LEU A 292 -21.42 -19.85 5.83
N ILE A 293 -20.13 -19.55 5.73
CA ILE A 293 -19.14 -20.46 5.15
C ILE A 293 -19.09 -21.82 5.87
N PRO A 294 -19.21 -21.90 7.20
CA PRO A 294 -19.24 -23.17 7.91
C PRO A 294 -20.44 -24.05 7.61
N ASP A 295 -21.49 -23.51 6.99
CA ASP A 295 -22.69 -24.24 6.64
C ASP A 295 -22.68 -24.70 5.16
N TYR A 296 -21.60 -24.42 4.41
CA TYR A 296 -21.34 -24.92 3.04
C TYR A 296 -20.57 -26.26 3.07
N PRO A 297 -20.88 -27.25 2.20
CA PRO A 297 -21.89 -27.24 1.12
C PRO A 297 -23.33 -27.42 1.58
N GLY A 298 -23.52 -27.88 2.81
CA GLY A 298 -24.81 -28.04 3.45
C GLY A 298 -25.29 -29.49 3.52
N GLN A 299 -26.07 -29.75 4.56
CA GLN A 299 -26.57 -31.09 4.90
C GLN A 299 -27.47 -31.71 3.82
N LEU A 300 -28.15 -30.89 3.02
CA LEU A 300 -28.98 -31.36 1.90
C LEU A 300 -28.15 -32.04 0.80
N LEU A 301 -26.85 -31.72 0.71
CA LEU A 301 -25.91 -32.34 -0.22
C LEU A 301 -25.17 -33.54 0.41
N GLY A 302 -25.57 -33.98 1.61
CA GLY A 302 -25.00 -35.14 2.30
C GLY A 302 -23.75 -34.85 3.13
N TYR A 303 -23.39 -33.58 3.31
CA TYR A 303 -22.28 -33.14 4.16
C TYR A 303 -22.73 -32.98 5.62
N THR A 304 -21.78 -33.05 6.55
CA THR A 304 -22.05 -32.90 7.99
C THR A 304 -20.90 -32.23 8.70
N ASP A 305 -21.24 -31.49 9.76
CA ASP A 305 -20.27 -30.86 10.65
C ASP A 305 -19.23 -31.83 11.23
N THR A 306 -17.97 -31.40 11.22
CA THR A 306 -16.85 -32.16 11.78
C THR A 306 -16.33 -31.55 13.07
N GLY A 307 -16.30 -32.34 14.15
CA GLY A 307 -15.70 -31.95 15.43
C GLY A 307 -16.63 -31.32 16.46
N VAL A 308 -16.03 -30.81 17.54
CA VAL A 308 -16.71 -30.07 18.62
C VAL A 308 -16.73 -28.59 18.25
N LYS A 309 -17.84 -27.88 18.53
CA LYS A 309 -18.00 -26.47 18.13
C LYS A 309 -17.83 -25.52 19.30
N LEU A 310 -17.07 -24.45 19.07
CA LEU A 310 -17.12 -23.20 19.82
C LEU A 310 -17.76 -22.14 18.92
N VAL A 311 -18.98 -21.73 19.26
CA VAL A 311 -19.69 -20.66 18.54
C VAL A 311 -19.47 -19.34 19.28
N VAL A 312 -19.01 -18.34 18.56
CA VAL A 312 -18.88 -16.95 19.05
C VAL A 312 -19.66 -16.01 18.14
N ASP A 313 -19.92 -14.79 18.58
CA ASP A 313 -20.66 -13.79 17.81
C ASP A 313 -19.86 -12.49 17.71
N THR A 314 -19.42 -12.14 16.50
CA THR A 314 -18.64 -10.93 16.25
C THR A 314 -19.39 -9.64 16.56
N ARG A 315 -20.73 -9.65 16.48
CA ARG A 315 -21.57 -8.47 16.75
C ARG A 315 -21.51 -8.01 18.20
N LYS A 316 -21.02 -8.85 19.12
CA LYS A 316 -20.84 -8.50 20.53
C LYS A 316 -19.68 -7.54 20.80
N SER A 317 -18.71 -7.46 19.90
CA SER A 317 -17.56 -6.57 20.09
C SER A 317 -18.00 -5.11 19.92
N PRO A 318 -17.71 -4.22 20.89
CA PRO A 318 -18.00 -2.80 20.73
C PRO A 318 -17.07 -2.12 19.70
N TYR A 319 -16.01 -2.80 19.25
CA TYR A 319 -14.99 -2.28 18.34
C TYR A 319 -15.26 -2.58 16.85
N LEU A 320 -16.12 -3.57 16.54
CA LEU A 320 -16.38 -4.00 15.16
C LEU A 320 -17.56 -3.23 14.56
N LYS A 321 -17.49 -2.92 13.26
CA LYS A 321 -18.60 -2.33 12.49
C LYS A 321 -19.78 -3.30 12.46
N ASP A 322 -21.00 -2.75 12.39
CA ASP A 322 -22.17 -3.53 11.98
C ASP A 322 -22.15 -3.71 10.45
N SER A 323 -21.22 -4.55 9.99
CA SER A 323 -20.95 -4.76 8.57
C SER A 323 -21.98 -5.67 7.92
N LYS A 324 -22.33 -5.34 6.67
CA LYS A 324 -23.13 -6.21 5.78
C LYS A 324 -22.27 -7.00 4.79
N ASN A 325 -20.94 -6.88 4.86
CA ASN A 325 -20.01 -7.58 4.00
C ASN A 325 -19.74 -8.99 4.57
N PRO A 326 -20.10 -10.08 3.86
CA PRO A 326 -19.83 -11.44 4.34
C PRO A 326 -18.34 -11.73 4.56
N GLY A 327 -17.44 -11.05 3.83
CA GLY A 327 -15.99 -11.17 4.02
C GLY A 327 -15.53 -10.72 5.41
N ASP A 328 -16.21 -9.75 6.01
CA ASP A 328 -15.91 -9.28 7.37
C ASP A 328 -16.35 -10.31 8.41
N TRP A 329 -17.49 -10.98 8.19
CA TRP A 329 -17.99 -12.03 9.09
C TRP A 329 -17.11 -13.27 9.08
N HIS A 330 -16.48 -13.55 7.93
CA HIS A 330 -15.55 -14.65 7.70
C HIS A 330 -14.08 -14.24 7.97
N ASN A 331 -13.82 -13.03 8.46
CA ASN A 331 -12.45 -12.57 8.72
C ASN A 331 -11.85 -13.30 9.94
N LEU A 332 -10.72 -14.00 9.74
CA LEU A 332 -10.03 -14.74 10.82
C LEU A 332 -9.65 -13.83 12.00
N GLN A 333 -9.13 -12.63 11.75
CA GLN A 333 -8.73 -11.71 12.82
C GLN A 333 -9.94 -11.17 13.59
N GLY A 334 -11.05 -10.91 12.91
CA GLY A 334 -12.33 -10.58 13.54
C GLY A 334 -12.82 -11.70 14.47
N LEU A 335 -12.73 -12.96 14.03
CA LEU A 335 -13.07 -14.13 14.84
C LEU A 335 -12.17 -14.25 16.07
N LEU A 336 -10.84 -14.15 15.90
CA LEU A 336 -9.87 -14.26 17.00
C LEU A 336 -9.98 -13.09 18.00
N HIS A 337 -10.26 -11.88 17.52
CA HIS A 337 -10.59 -10.72 18.35
C HIS A 337 -11.74 -11.05 19.30
N VAL A 338 -12.79 -11.67 18.77
CA VAL A 338 -13.96 -12.03 19.57
C VAL A 338 -13.65 -13.15 20.55
N VAL A 339 -12.91 -14.18 20.14
CA VAL A 339 -12.44 -15.25 21.06
C VAL A 339 -11.66 -14.68 22.24
N ALA A 340 -10.83 -13.65 22.02
CA ALA A 340 -10.04 -13.02 23.08
C ALA A 340 -10.92 -12.40 24.18
N GLY A 341 -12.08 -11.83 23.83
CA GLY A 341 -13.03 -11.21 24.76
C GLY A 341 -14.34 -11.96 24.98
N TRP A 342 -14.52 -13.15 24.41
CA TRP A 342 -15.77 -13.91 24.48
C TRP A 342 -16.09 -14.31 25.92
N ASN A 343 -17.35 -14.11 26.34
CA ASN A 343 -17.81 -14.42 27.69
C ASN A 343 -19.15 -15.18 27.68
N GLY A 344 -19.41 -15.94 26.62
CA GLY A 344 -20.66 -16.69 26.42
C GLY A 344 -21.75 -15.88 25.71
N LYS A 345 -22.82 -16.58 25.32
CA LYS A 345 -23.94 -16.00 24.54
C LYS A 345 -24.75 -14.96 25.32
N GLU A 346 -24.80 -15.06 26.64
CA GLU A 346 -25.47 -14.07 27.51
C GLU A 346 -24.50 -13.09 28.17
N GLY A 347 -23.18 -13.32 28.07
CA GLY A 347 -22.17 -12.47 28.69
C GLY A 347 -21.79 -11.25 27.85
N GLU A 348 -21.45 -10.15 28.52
CA GLU A 348 -20.86 -8.97 27.88
C GLU A 348 -19.45 -9.26 27.36
N PHE A 349 -19.09 -8.62 26.24
CA PHE A 349 -17.75 -8.70 25.69
C PHE A 349 -16.74 -8.03 26.63
N GLY A 350 -15.64 -8.71 26.92
CA GLY A 350 -14.54 -8.13 27.67
C GLY A 350 -13.29 -8.98 27.56
N PHE A 351 -12.18 -8.38 27.15
CA PHE A 351 -10.90 -9.06 26.94
C PHE A 351 -10.50 -9.89 28.17
N LYS A 352 -10.33 -11.20 27.97
CA LYS A 352 -9.73 -12.12 28.95
C LYS A 352 -8.27 -12.43 28.61
N VAL A 353 -7.88 -12.17 27.37
CA VAL A 353 -6.50 -12.22 26.87
C VAL A 353 -6.25 -10.90 26.15
N LYS A 354 -5.14 -10.23 26.47
CA LYS A 354 -4.70 -9.01 25.77
C LYS A 354 -4.50 -9.35 24.29
N ARG A 355 -5.15 -8.60 23.41
CA ARG A 355 -5.03 -8.75 21.96
C ARG A 355 -5.27 -7.41 21.31
N SER A 356 -4.36 -7.02 20.43
CA SER A 356 -4.48 -5.76 19.71
C SER A 356 -5.68 -5.76 18.78
N ILE A 357 -6.55 -4.76 18.92
CA ILE A 357 -7.70 -4.58 18.02
C ILE A 357 -7.23 -4.34 16.59
N GLY A 358 -6.06 -3.70 16.40
CA GLY A 358 -5.53 -3.34 15.09
C GLY A 358 -5.33 -4.53 14.16
N LEU A 359 -5.13 -5.74 14.71
CA LEU A 359 -5.01 -6.97 13.93
C LEU A 359 -6.23 -7.24 13.04
N VAL A 360 -7.43 -6.82 13.45
CA VAL A 360 -8.67 -7.01 12.67
C VAL A 360 -8.58 -6.40 11.27
N ASN A 361 -8.00 -5.19 11.17
CA ASN A 361 -7.90 -4.46 9.91
C ASN A 361 -6.68 -4.87 9.04
N LYS A 362 -5.99 -5.98 9.33
CA LYS A 362 -4.84 -6.45 8.52
C LYS A 362 -5.18 -6.53 7.03
N SER A 363 -6.31 -7.13 6.69
CA SER A 363 -6.75 -7.35 5.30
C SER A 363 -8.08 -6.69 4.93
N CYS A 364 -8.77 -6.04 5.89
CA CYS A 364 -10.10 -5.46 5.71
C CYS A 364 -10.25 -4.14 6.49
N ASP A 365 -11.43 -3.54 6.45
CA ASP A 365 -11.78 -2.33 7.20
C ASP A 365 -12.97 -2.58 8.15
N PHE A 366 -12.84 -3.57 9.02
CA PHE A 366 -13.93 -4.08 9.86
C PHE A 366 -14.02 -3.44 11.24
N LEU A 367 -12.96 -2.77 11.73
CA LEU A 367 -13.03 -1.95 12.96
C LEU A 367 -13.80 -0.67 12.72
N LYS A 368 -14.58 -0.20 13.71
CA LYS A 368 -15.24 1.11 13.60
C LYS A 368 -14.23 2.24 13.40
N ASP A 369 -14.64 3.27 12.67
CA ASP A 369 -13.76 4.37 12.28
C ASP A 369 -13.22 5.15 13.50
N GLU A 370 -13.93 5.14 14.63
CA GLU A 370 -13.46 5.76 15.88
C GLU A 370 -12.23 5.06 16.49
N CYS A 371 -11.91 3.84 16.06
CA CYS A 371 -10.68 3.15 16.45
C CYS A 371 -9.43 3.74 15.80
N LEU A 372 -9.57 4.54 14.72
CA LEU A 372 -8.48 5.19 13.99
C LEU A 372 -7.38 4.21 13.50
N ILE A 373 -7.77 3.00 13.11
CA ILE A 373 -6.86 2.00 12.53
C ILE A 373 -7.13 1.91 11.02
N PRO A 374 -6.13 2.20 10.16
CA PRO A 374 -6.32 2.12 8.71
C PRO A 374 -6.79 0.74 8.25
N GLY A 375 -7.78 0.67 7.37
CA GLY A 375 -8.21 -0.58 6.74
C GLY A 375 -7.14 -1.20 5.84
N SER A 376 -7.11 -2.53 5.75
CA SER A 376 -6.17 -3.34 4.93
C SER A 376 -4.72 -2.87 5.06
N TRP A 377 -4.26 -2.70 6.29
CA TRP A 377 -2.96 -2.08 6.55
C TRP A 377 -1.78 -3.03 6.33
N TRP A 378 -1.95 -4.35 6.36
CA TRP A 378 -0.84 -5.30 6.20
C TRP A 378 -0.33 -5.32 4.76
N VAL A 379 0.76 -4.61 4.49
CA VAL A 379 1.35 -4.44 3.16
C VAL A 379 2.85 -4.20 3.26
N GLU A 380 3.62 -4.81 2.35
CA GLU A 380 5.06 -4.51 2.26
C GLU A 380 5.30 -3.05 1.90
N LYS A 381 6.43 -2.49 2.37
CA LYS A 381 6.83 -1.14 1.97
C LYS A 381 6.85 -1.08 0.44
N ASN A 382 6.20 -0.07 -0.12
CA ASN A 382 6.12 0.14 -1.55
C ASN A 382 5.57 -1.08 -2.34
N ARG A 383 4.73 -1.91 -1.70
CA ARG A 383 4.28 -3.21 -2.22
C ARG A 383 5.43 -4.14 -2.66
N GLY A 384 6.61 -3.98 -2.07
CA GLY A 384 7.82 -4.74 -2.40
C GLY A 384 8.67 -4.14 -3.52
N MET A 385 8.31 -2.98 -4.08
CA MET A 385 9.17 -2.26 -5.03
C MET A 385 10.38 -1.65 -4.29
N VAL A 386 11.56 -1.75 -4.89
CA VAL A 386 12.82 -1.19 -4.37
C VAL A 386 13.51 -0.35 -5.44
N LEU A 387 14.19 0.71 -5.01
CA LEU A 387 15.02 1.56 -5.86
C LEU A 387 16.44 1.01 -5.88
N GLU A 388 16.90 0.61 -7.05
CA GLU A 388 18.27 0.16 -7.29
C GLU A 388 19.23 1.33 -7.41
N LYS A 389 20.54 1.06 -7.25
CA LYS A 389 21.61 2.09 -7.32
C LYS A 389 21.65 2.85 -8.64
N ASP A 390 21.15 2.22 -9.70
CA ASP A 390 21.14 2.76 -11.05
C ASP A 390 19.87 3.57 -11.36
N GLY A 391 19.03 3.83 -10.35
CA GLY A 391 17.81 4.61 -10.44
C GLY A 391 16.57 3.82 -10.87
N GLU A 392 16.70 2.51 -11.14
CA GLU A 392 15.56 1.68 -11.53
C GLU A 392 14.71 1.24 -10.34
N TRP A 393 13.39 1.33 -10.48
CA TRP A 393 12.45 0.72 -9.55
C TRP A 393 12.06 -0.66 -10.05
N GLN A 394 12.35 -1.68 -9.26
CA GLN A 394 12.00 -3.06 -9.59
C GLN A 394 11.32 -3.73 -8.40
N LEU A 395 10.49 -4.74 -8.68
CA LEU A 395 9.95 -5.56 -7.61
C LEU A 395 11.12 -6.33 -6.97
N ALA A 396 11.30 -6.15 -5.66
CA ALA A 396 12.39 -6.78 -4.93
C ALA A 396 12.42 -8.28 -5.20
N SER A 397 13.58 -8.76 -5.62
CA SER A 397 13.84 -10.19 -5.59
C SER A 397 13.99 -10.62 -4.12
N PRO A 398 13.69 -11.89 -3.77
CA PRO A 398 14.03 -12.45 -2.47
C PRO A 398 15.50 -12.18 -2.11
N SER A 399 15.81 -12.07 -0.81
CA SER A 399 17.11 -11.65 -0.28
C SER A 399 18.32 -12.40 -0.87
N GLU A 400 19.47 -11.74 -0.94
CA GLU A 400 20.75 -12.17 -1.55
C GLU A 400 21.38 -13.52 -1.10
N GLU A 401 20.82 -14.28 -0.16
CA GLU A 401 21.08 -15.75 -0.12
C GLU A 401 20.65 -16.43 -1.45
N ASP A 402 19.94 -15.70 -2.32
CA ASP A 402 19.37 -16.09 -3.62
C ASP A 402 19.88 -15.28 -4.86
N MET A 403 21.03 -14.59 -4.76
CA MET A 403 21.94 -14.23 -5.89
C MET A 403 21.45 -13.22 -7.00
N PRO A 404 22.37 -12.67 -7.87
CA PRO A 404 22.48 -11.21 -8.12
C PRO A 404 22.37 -10.74 -9.61
N LEU A 405 22.38 -9.41 -9.82
CA LEU A 405 22.23 -8.65 -11.10
C LEU A 405 23.49 -7.84 -11.52
N CYS A 406 23.51 -7.32 -12.76
CA CYS A 406 24.61 -6.48 -13.31
C CYS A 406 24.17 -5.50 -14.47
N HIS A 407 24.43 -4.19 -14.30
CA HIS A 407 25.06 -3.14 -15.20
C HIS A 407 24.57 -2.88 -16.67
N LEU A 408 24.58 -1.69 -17.32
CA LEU A 408 25.43 -0.47 -17.39
C LEU A 408 24.71 0.72 -18.14
N ASP A 409 25.20 1.96 -17.95
CA ASP A 409 24.88 3.20 -18.71
C ASP A 409 26.00 3.59 -19.71
N MET A 410 25.73 4.45 -20.72
CA MET A 410 26.74 5.30 -21.42
C MET A 410 26.16 6.59 -22.09
N GLU A 411 27.02 7.62 -22.05
CA GLU A 411 27.20 8.98 -22.65
C GLU A 411 26.59 9.32 -24.05
N GLY A 412 26.46 10.57 -24.54
CA GLY A 412 26.89 11.92 -24.16
C GLY A 412 27.10 12.78 -25.44
N GLY A 413 26.60 14.02 -25.49
CA GLY A 413 26.69 14.94 -26.63
C GLY A 413 26.63 16.41 -26.19
N SER A 414 27.08 17.35 -27.02
CA SER A 414 27.31 18.76 -26.64
C SER A 414 26.07 19.51 -26.17
N GLU A 415 26.16 20.16 -25.01
CA GLU A 415 25.02 20.63 -24.23
C GLU A 415 24.73 22.14 -24.40
N PRO A 416 23.44 22.56 -24.37
CA PRO A 416 23.05 23.97 -24.29
C PRO A 416 23.47 24.58 -22.95
N THR A 417 23.62 25.90 -22.92
CA THR A 417 23.98 26.61 -21.69
C THR A 417 22.82 26.61 -20.69
N TRP A 418 23.13 26.71 -19.41
CA TRP A 418 22.09 26.70 -18.37
C TRP A 418 21.07 27.86 -18.46
N PRO A 419 21.40 29.09 -18.95
CA PRO A 419 20.38 30.13 -19.15
C PRO A 419 19.41 29.79 -20.29
N GLU A 420 19.89 29.14 -21.35
CA GLU A 420 19.05 28.66 -22.46
C GLU A 420 18.10 27.58 -21.97
N LEU A 421 18.57 26.68 -21.10
CA LEU A 421 17.73 25.69 -20.42
C LEU A 421 16.63 26.32 -19.55
N LEU A 422 16.88 27.51 -19.00
CA LEU A 422 15.90 28.29 -18.25
C LEU A 422 15.03 29.22 -19.12
N GLY A 423 15.19 29.17 -20.44
CA GLY A 423 14.32 29.87 -21.39
C GLY A 423 14.78 31.28 -21.77
N SER A 424 16.06 31.62 -21.61
CA SER A 424 16.60 32.93 -22.04
C SER A 424 16.23 33.27 -23.49
N ASN A 425 16.23 32.26 -24.38
CA ASN A 425 15.75 32.34 -25.76
C ASN A 425 14.44 31.54 -25.99
N HIS A 426 13.51 31.57 -25.03
CA HIS A 426 12.17 30.95 -25.17
C HIS A 426 12.18 29.46 -25.58
N TRP A 427 13.24 28.73 -25.24
CA TRP A 427 13.49 27.33 -25.64
C TRP A 427 13.43 27.08 -27.16
N GLU A 428 13.65 28.12 -27.97
CA GLU A 428 13.71 28.01 -29.42
C GLU A 428 14.77 26.97 -29.84
N GLY A 429 14.39 26.01 -30.68
CA GLY A 429 15.26 24.93 -31.12
C GLY A 429 15.52 23.82 -30.08
N LEU A 430 14.95 23.88 -28.88
CA LEU A 430 15.15 22.87 -27.83
C LEU A 430 13.96 21.93 -27.60
N LEU A 431 12.77 22.25 -28.14
CA LEU A 431 11.53 21.51 -27.87
C LEU A 431 11.17 20.45 -28.92
N ASP A 432 11.59 20.62 -30.17
CA ASP A 432 11.32 19.68 -31.27
C ASP A 432 12.51 19.60 -32.26
N PRO A 433 13.35 18.54 -32.17
CA PRO A 433 13.29 17.46 -31.20
C PRO A 433 13.65 17.93 -29.79
N LEU A 434 13.05 17.32 -28.77
CA LEU A 434 13.29 17.69 -27.38
C LEU A 434 14.74 17.38 -26.96
N ASN A 435 15.53 18.44 -26.76
CA ASN A 435 16.93 18.41 -26.39
C ASN A 435 17.16 17.62 -25.08
N ILE A 436 18.25 16.83 -25.02
CA ILE A 436 18.50 15.90 -23.90
C ILE A 436 18.74 16.62 -22.56
N PRO A 437 19.64 17.63 -22.46
CA PRO A 437 19.75 18.44 -21.25
C PRO A 437 18.45 19.13 -20.82
N LEU A 438 17.66 19.68 -21.75
CA LEU A 438 16.35 20.26 -21.41
C LEU A 438 15.38 19.19 -20.90
N ARG A 439 15.36 18.00 -21.52
CA ARG A 439 14.57 16.85 -21.06
C ARG A 439 14.93 16.47 -19.63
N ARG A 440 16.22 16.37 -19.31
CA ARG A 440 16.69 16.06 -17.95
C ARG A 440 16.25 17.13 -16.94
N LEU A 441 16.31 18.41 -17.31
CA LEU A 441 15.82 19.49 -16.45
C LEU A 441 14.30 19.42 -16.23
N ILE A 442 13.52 19.17 -17.29
CA ILE A 442 12.07 18.99 -17.18
C ILE A 442 11.76 17.80 -16.27
N LEU A 443 12.42 16.66 -16.45
CA LEU A 443 12.24 15.50 -15.59
C LEU A 443 12.60 15.78 -14.14
N ARG A 444 13.72 16.47 -13.87
CA ARG A 444 14.11 16.90 -12.52
C ARG A 444 13.04 17.78 -11.88
N CYS A 445 12.52 18.77 -12.60
CA CYS A 445 11.43 19.63 -12.10
C CYS A 445 10.17 18.83 -11.82
N GLY A 446 9.88 17.83 -12.65
CA GLY A 446 8.77 16.90 -12.45
C GLY A 446 8.95 16.01 -11.23
N ASP A 447 10.16 15.49 -11.00
CA ASP A 447 10.47 14.62 -9.86
C ASP A 447 10.50 15.42 -8.54
N LEU A 448 10.95 16.67 -8.55
CA LEU A 448 10.77 17.61 -7.43
C LEU A 448 9.29 17.89 -7.15
N CYS A 449 8.46 18.02 -8.19
CA CYS A 449 7.02 18.11 -8.00
C CYS A 449 6.44 16.80 -7.43
N GLN A 450 6.88 15.63 -7.92
CA GLN A 450 6.42 14.33 -7.42
C GLN A 450 6.76 14.13 -5.94
N ALA A 451 7.93 14.59 -5.49
CA ALA A 451 8.33 14.53 -4.10
C ALA A 451 7.27 15.15 -3.16
N THR A 452 6.50 16.14 -3.65
CA THR A 452 5.36 16.67 -2.89
C THR A 452 4.23 15.67 -2.70
N TYR A 453 3.88 14.90 -3.72
CA TYR A 453 2.87 13.85 -3.58
C TYR A 453 3.38 12.69 -2.73
N ASP A 454 4.64 12.30 -2.93
CA ASP A 454 5.25 11.15 -2.26
C ASP A 454 5.40 11.37 -0.75
N ALA A 455 5.66 12.62 -0.33
CA ALA A 455 5.76 13.01 1.08
C ALA A 455 4.43 13.39 1.71
N PHE A 456 3.34 13.57 0.97
CA PHE A 456 2.10 14.10 1.56
C PHE A 456 1.33 13.03 2.36
N ASN A 457 0.94 13.37 3.59
CA ASN A 457 0.10 12.48 4.40
C ASN A 457 -1.39 12.68 4.06
N ASN A 458 -1.93 11.80 3.23
CA ASN A 458 -3.32 11.83 2.79
C ASN A 458 -4.24 10.83 3.51
N ASP A 459 -3.76 10.13 4.55
CA ASP A 459 -4.59 9.18 5.30
C ASP A 459 -5.46 9.93 6.33
N PRO A 460 -6.80 9.96 6.18
CA PRO A 460 -7.69 10.68 7.10
C PRO A 460 -7.70 10.10 8.52
N HIS A 461 -7.24 8.87 8.73
CA HIS A 461 -7.17 8.25 10.07
C HIS A 461 -5.92 8.69 10.85
N SER A 462 -4.92 9.26 10.17
CA SER A 462 -3.72 9.78 10.81
C SER A 462 -4.01 11.11 11.52
N LYS A 463 -3.52 11.33 12.74
CA LYS A 463 -3.58 12.68 13.35
C LYS A 463 -2.74 13.74 12.63
N TYR A 464 -1.85 13.31 11.72
CA TYR A 464 -0.99 14.16 10.90
C TYR A 464 -1.49 14.30 9.45
N THR A 465 -2.76 13.97 9.15
CA THR A 465 -3.33 14.19 7.81
C THR A 465 -3.12 15.63 7.37
N GLY A 466 -2.63 15.83 6.15
CA GLY A 466 -2.41 17.15 5.59
C GLY A 466 -1.01 17.73 5.81
N SER A 467 -0.14 17.07 6.59
CA SER A 467 1.27 17.44 6.72
C SER A 467 2.17 16.74 5.70
N SER A 468 3.45 17.13 5.67
CA SER A 468 4.51 16.24 5.16
C SER A 468 4.67 15.04 6.11
N ARG A 469 4.94 13.85 5.56
CA ARG A 469 5.33 12.63 6.27
C ARG A 469 6.77 12.69 6.74
N TYR A 470 7.59 13.53 6.10
CA TYR A 470 9.04 13.55 6.27
C TYR A 470 9.54 14.97 6.59
N GLY A 471 10.52 15.05 7.47
CA GLY A 471 11.26 16.25 7.85
C GLY A 471 12.30 16.66 6.81
N LYS A 472 12.84 17.88 6.97
CA LYS A 472 13.70 18.52 5.96
C LYS A 472 15.03 17.79 5.72
N HIS A 473 15.66 17.28 6.78
CA HIS A 473 17.03 16.76 6.71
C HIS A 473 17.13 15.50 5.84
N ASN A 474 16.21 14.55 6.01
CA ASN A 474 16.18 13.29 5.25
C ASN A 474 15.12 13.30 4.13
N PHE A 475 14.57 14.45 3.77
CA PHE A 475 13.41 14.55 2.88
C PHE A 475 13.64 13.81 1.54
N PHE A 476 14.66 14.22 0.78
CA PHE A 476 14.95 13.66 -0.56
C PHE A 476 15.27 12.16 -0.52
N LYS A 477 15.99 11.73 0.51
CA LYS A 477 16.26 10.32 0.77
C LYS A 477 14.98 9.53 1.06
N LYS A 478 14.09 10.04 1.92
CA LYS A 478 12.83 9.37 2.31
C LYS A 478 11.84 9.30 1.12
N VAL A 479 11.80 10.29 0.23
CA VAL A 479 11.02 10.25 -1.03
C VAL A 479 11.74 9.54 -2.19
N ALA A 480 12.96 9.06 -1.96
CA ALA A 480 13.79 8.38 -2.98
C ALA A 480 14.02 9.24 -4.24
N PHE A 481 14.25 10.54 -4.05
CA PHE A 481 14.70 11.47 -5.09
C PHE A 481 16.20 11.29 -5.30
N SER A 482 16.64 11.15 -6.55
CA SER A 482 18.06 11.10 -6.92
C SER A 482 18.32 12.24 -7.90
N PRO A 483 19.30 13.13 -7.67
CA PRO A 483 20.36 13.08 -6.64
C PRO A 483 19.93 13.70 -5.29
N ASP A 484 19.91 12.91 -4.22
CA ASP A 484 19.46 13.34 -2.88
C ASP A 484 20.48 14.23 -2.14
N GLU A 485 21.77 14.10 -2.42
CA GLU A 485 22.82 14.89 -1.76
C GLU A 485 23.05 16.28 -2.41
N ASP A 486 22.59 16.46 -3.65
CA ASP A 486 22.78 17.71 -4.40
C ASP A 486 21.88 18.83 -3.92
N TYR A 487 20.81 18.52 -3.17
CA TYR A 487 19.80 19.48 -2.75
C TYR A 487 19.44 19.30 -1.28
N THR A 488 19.14 20.39 -0.60
CA THR A 488 18.63 20.39 0.77
C THR A 488 17.32 21.16 0.82
N VAL A 489 16.36 20.67 1.61
CA VAL A 489 15.11 21.42 1.85
C VAL A 489 15.40 22.53 2.85
N PHE A 490 15.28 23.78 2.39
CA PHE A 490 15.48 24.97 3.20
C PHE A 490 14.28 25.21 4.13
N CYS A 491 13.07 25.20 3.58
CA CYS A 491 11.84 25.37 4.35
C CYS A 491 10.62 24.67 3.71
N PHE A 492 9.66 24.32 4.55
CA PHE A 492 8.31 23.96 4.14
C PHE A 492 7.39 25.18 4.04
N LEU A 493 6.38 25.06 3.18
CA LEU A 493 5.34 26.05 2.96
C LEU A 493 3.99 25.46 3.34
N TYR A 494 3.14 26.27 3.98
CA TYR A 494 1.81 25.88 4.41
C TYR A 494 0.74 26.82 3.86
N ALA A 495 -0.43 26.28 3.53
CA ALA A 495 -1.58 27.03 3.06
C ALA A 495 -2.85 26.69 3.86
N THR A 496 -3.76 27.64 3.88
CA THR A 496 -5.14 27.51 4.37
C THR A 496 -6.09 28.14 3.35
N ALA A 497 -7.39 28.05 3.59
CA ALA A 497 -8.37 28.82 2.87
C ALA A 497 -9.29 29.49 3.89
N SER A 498 -9.48 30.80 3.74
CA SER A 498 -10.34 31.62 4.60
C SER A 498 -11.85 31.35 4.42
N ILE A 499 -12.21 30.36 3.59
CA ILE A 499 -13.56 29.88 3.30
C ILE A 499 -13.59 28.36 3.34
N ASP A 500 -14.76 27.75 3.57
CA ASP A 500 -14.96 26.30 3.48
C ASP A 500 -14.54 25.80 2.08
N VAL A 501 -13.32 25.27 1.98
CA VAL A 501 -12.82 24.61 0.77
C VAL A 501 -12.95 23.09 0.93
N PRO A 502 -13.29 22.34 -0.13
CA PRO A 502 -13.44 20.90 -0.04
C PRO A 502 -12.17 20.16 0.41
N GLU A 503 -12.36 18.95 0.94
CA GLU A 503 -11.30 18.01 1.35
C GLU A 503 -10.26 17.69 0.26
N GLY A 504 -10.54 18.00 -1.01
CA GLY A 504 -9.60 17.80 -2.12
C GLY A 504 -8.38 18.75 -2.12
N PHE A 505 -8.45 19.88 -1.41
CA PHE A 505 -7.39 20.91 -1.34
C PHE A 505 -6.69 20.92 0.01
N LEU A 506 -7.47 20.91 1.08
CA LEU A 506 -7.02 20.82 2.46
C LEU A 506 -7.66 19.56 3.06
N LEU A 507 -6.83 18.56 3.33
CA LEU A 507 -7.25 17.32 3.96
C LEU A 507 -7.24 17.48 5.48
N HIS A 508 -8.32 17.03 6.12
CA HIS A 508 -8.49 17.05 7.57
C HIS A 508 -8.38 15.65 8.16
N SER A 509 -7.85 15.58 9.38
CA SER A 509 -7.82 14.35 10.16
C SER A 509 -9.18 14.08 10.79
N LEU A 510 -9.59 12.80 10.84
CA LEU A 510 -10.73 12.34 11.64
C LEU A 510 -10.42 12.36 13.15
N SER A 511 -9.16 12.49 13.54
CA SER A 511 -8.73 12.56 14.93
C SER A 511 -9.05 13.93 15.55
N ARG A 512 -9.53 13.93 16.80
CA ARG A 512 -9.69 15.16 17.59
C ARG A 512 -8.35 15.80 17.96
N GLU A 513 -7.26 15.03 17.90
CA GLU A 513 -5.88 15.43 18.18
C GLU A 513 -5.11 15.81 16.90
N ALA A 514 -5.82 16.24 15.85
CA ALA A 514 -5.22 16.67 14.60
C ALA A 514 -4.12 17.72 14.82
N TRP A 515 -2.99 17.59 14.11
CA TRP A 515 -1.87 18.53 14.18
C TRP A 515 -2.27 19.95 13.76
N SER A 516 -3.17 20.07 12.79
CA SER A 516 -3.84 21.30 12.37
C SER A 516 -5.25 20.97 11.90
N ARG A 517 -6.18 21.91 12.10
CA ARG A 517 -7.57 21.78 11.64
C ARG A 517 -7.82 22.48 10.32
N GLU A 518 -7.02 23.46 9.95
CA GLU A 518 -7.29 24.35 8.81
C GLU A 518 -6.07 24.57 7.91
N SER A 519 -4.92 23.98 8.24
CA SER A 519 -3.67 24.17 7.49
C SER A 519 -3.19 22.86 6.88
N ASN A 520 -2.68 22.94 5.65
CA ASN A 520 -1.96 21.84 5.02
C ASN A 520 -0.58 22.29 4.55
N TRP A 521 0.33 21.33 4.53
CA TRP A 521 1.59 21.44 3.81
C TRP A 521 1.33 21.53 2.30
N ILE A 522 1.82 22.59 1.67
CA ILE A 522 1.52 22.94 0.27
C ILE A 522 2.77 22.96 -0.62
N GLY A 523 3.96 22.70 -0.07
CA GLY A 523 5.18 22.69 -0.85
C GLY A 523 6.43 22.93 -0.02
N TYR A 524 7.54 23.12 -0.72
CA TYR A 524 8.83 23.36 -0.10
C TYR A 524 9.76 24.20 -0.98
N ILE A 525 10.76 24.81 -0.36
CA ILE A 525 11.88 25.47 -1.04
C ILE A 525 13.12 24.62 -0.79
N ALA A 526 13.82 24.24 -1.86
CA ALA A 526 15.07 23.51 -1.83
C ALA A 526 16.18 24.31 -2.50
N VAL A 527 17.40 24.13 -2.01
CA VAL A 527 18.59 24.83 -2.49
C VAL A 527 19.68 23.82 -2.79
N SER A 528 20.40 24.02 -3.89
CA SER A 528 21.56 23.18 -4.22
C SER A 528 22.63 23.26 -3.14
N SER A 529 23.32 22.15 -2.88
CA SER A 529 24.53 22.12 -2.04
C SER A 529 25.65 22.96 -2.66
N ASP A 530 26.69 23.26 -1.89
CA ASP A 530 27.85 24.02 -2.39
C ASP A 530 28.59 23.25 -3.48
N GLU A 531 28.67 21.92 -3.35
CA GLU A 531 29.24 21.03 -4.34
C GLU A 531 28.44 21.08 -5.65
N ALA A 532 27.12 20.95 -5.58
CA ALA A 532 26.24 21.02 -6.74
C ALA A 532 26.23 22.43 -7.38
N ALA A 533 26.32 23.49 -6.56
CA ALA A 533 26.39 24.85 -7.04
C ALA A 533 27.69 25.12 -7.83
N ARG A 534 28.83 24.67 -7.31
CA ARG A 534 30.13 24.74 -8.01
C ARG A 534 30.13 23.91 -9.30
N ALA A 535 29.53 22.72 -9.27
CA ALA A 535 29.49 21.83 -10.44
C ALA A 535 28.59 22.39 -11.57
N SER A 536 27.45 22.99 -11.22
CA SER A 536 26.54 23.60 -12.19
C SER A 536 26.91 25.04 -12.58
N GLY A 537 27.82 25.67 -11.83
CA GLY A 537 28.23 27.06 -12.00
C GLY A 537 27.19 28.07 -11.50
N ARG A 538 26.18 27.63 -10.73
CA ARG A 538 25.11 28.49 -10.20
C ARG A 538 24.51 27.91 -8.92
N ARG A 539 24.04 28.77 -8.03
CA ARG A 539 23.18 28.38 -6.90
C ARG A 539 21.76 28.20 -7.39
N GLU A 540 21.24 26.98 -7.31
CA GLU A 540 19.88 26.66 -7.76
C GLU A 540 18.91 26.71 -6.60
N ILE A 541 17.87 27.55 -6.71
CA ILE A 541 16.74 27.58 -5.79
C ILE A 541 15.55 26.94 -6.52
N TYR A 542 15.06 25.81 -6.01
CA TYR A 542 13.84 25.18 -6.48
C TYR A 542 12.70 25.39 -5.50
N VAL A 543 11.51 25.66 -6.02
CA VAL A 543 10.29 25.78 -5.23
C VAL A 543 9.29 24.80 -5.82
N ALA A 544 8.89 23.80 -5.03
CA ALA A 544 7.93 22.80 -5.48
C ALA A 544 6.59 23.04 -4.78
N TRP A 545 5.56 23.35 -5.56
CA TRP A 545 4.18 23.51 -5.07
C TRP A 545 3.40 22.21 -5.28
N ARG A 546 2.77 21.73 -4.21
CA ARG A 546 1.94 20.52 -4.19
C ARG A 546 0.63 20.77 -4.92
N GLY A 547 0.21 19.83 -5.76
CA GLY A 547 -1.13 19.85 -6.35
C GLY A 547 -2.19 19.14 -5.49
N THR A 548 -3.26 18.67 -6.14
CA THR A 548 -4.40 17.98 -5.51
C THR A 548 -4.22 16.46 -5.52
N THR A 549 -4.61 15.77 -4.45
CA THR A 549 -4.41 14.31 -4.28
C THR A 549 -5.68 13.47 -4.43
N ARG A 550 -6.87 14.08 -4.51
CA ARG A 550 -8.16 13.39 -4.69
C ARG A 550 -8.77 13.69 -6.06
N ASN A 551 -9.80 12.91 -6.43
CA ASN A 551 -10.50 12.95 -7.72
C ASN A 551 -10.86 14.37 -8.17
N LEU A 552 -10.98 14.56 -9.49
CA LEU A 552 -11.23 15.84 -10.19
C LEU A 552 -12.53 16.58 -9.81
N GLU A 553 -13.25 16.12 -8.79
CA GLU A 553 -14.48 16.73 -8.25
C GLU A 553 -14.28 18.19 -7.82
N TRP A 554 -13.04 18.59 -7.55
CA TRP A 554 -12.69 19.96 -7.19
C TRP A 554 -13.06 21.01 -8.25
N ILE A 555 -13.08 20.63 -9.54
CA ILE A 555 -13.38 21.51 -10.67
C ILE A 555 -14.80 22.06 -10.58
N ASN A 556 -15.72 21.32 -9.96
CA ASN A 556 -17.11 21.73 -9.77
C ASN A 556 -17.31 22.70 -8.60
N VAL A 557 -16.31 22.87 -7.73
CA VAL A 557 -16.48 23.57 -6.45
C VAL A 557 -15.94 24.99 -6.46
N PHE A 558 -14.79 25.21 -7.10
CA PHE A 558 -14.35 26.58 -7.36
C PHE A 558 -15.03 27.06 -8.63
N ASN A 559 -16.12 27.80 -8.48
CA ASN A 559 -16.67 28.58 -9.59
C ASN A 559 -15.49 29.35 -10.23
N PRO A 560 -15.30 29.31 -11.56
CA PRO A 560 -14.18 29.94 -12.25
C PRO A 560 -14.28 31.46 -12.30
N GLU A 561 -14.38 32.06 -11.11
CA GLU A 561 -14.55 33.48 -10.89
C GLU A 561 -13.17 34.15 -11.00
N PRO A 562 -13.02 35.15 -11.89
CA PRO A 562 -11.79 35.93 -11.97
C PRO A 562 -11.72 36.94 -10.81
N GLU A 563 -10.57 37.03 -10.17
CA GLU A 563 -10.27 37.96 -9.07
C GLU A 563 -9.10 38.86 -9.46
N SER A 564 -9.19 40.14 -9.09
CA SER A 564 -8.13 41.11 -9.35
C SER A 564 -6.87 40.78 -8.56
N ILE A 565 -5.72 40.83 -9.22
CA ILE A 565 -4.41 40.69 -8.57
C ILE A 565 -3.80 42.03 -8.15
N GLU A 566 -4.58 43.12 -8.11
CA GLU A 566 -4.11 44.42 -7.60
C GLU A 566 -3.30 44.31 -6.29
N PRO A 567 -3.68 43.46 -5.29
CA PRO A 567 -2.89 43.28 -4.07
C PRO A 567 -1.51 42.64 -4.24
N LEU A 568 -1.23 42.03 -5.40
CA LEU A 568 0.05 41.41 -5.74
C LEU A 568 1.02 42.39 -6.42
N LEU A 569 0.52 43.51 -6.95
CA LEU A 569 1.29 44.45 -7.77
C LEU A 569 2.14 45.42 -6.91
N ALA A 570 3.40 45.63 -7.32
CA ALA A 570 4.32 46.54 -6.64
C ALA A 570 3.98 48.04 -6.87
N LYS A 571 3.29 48.36 -7.98
CA LYS A 571 2.81 49.72 -8.31
C LYS A 571 1.30 49.69 -8.56
N LYS A 572 0.56 50.48 -7.79
CA LYS A 572 -0.89 50.70 -8.00
C LYS A 572 -1.07 51.62 -9.21
N GLU A 573 -1.89 51.21 -10.17
CA GLU A 573 -2.21 52.02 -11.35
C GLU A 573 -3.30 53.05 -11.02
N ASP A 574 -3.19 54.25 -11.60
CA ASP A 574 -4.26 55.25 -11.56
C ASP A 574 -5.44 54.73 -12.39
N LYS A 575 -6.61 54.58 -11.75
CA LYS A 575 -7.83 54.11 -12.43
C LYS A 575 -8.21 55.08 -13.54
N GLN A 576 -8.13 54.64 -14.79
CA GLN A 576 -8.71 55.37 -15.91
C GLN A 576 -10.24 55.20 -15.87
N GLU A 577 -10.99 56.31 -15.98
CA GLU A 577 -12.46 56.29 -15.96
C GLU A 577 -12.99 55.40 -17.10
N SER A 578 -13.65 54.29 -16.75
CA SER A 578 -14.35 53.45 -17.71
C SER A 578 -15.70 54.07 -18.07
N HIS A 579 -15.97 54.22 -19.37
CA HIS A 579 -17.23 54.77 -19.84
C HIS A 579 -18.30 53.67 -20.00
N TRP A 580 -19.57 54.04 -19.84
CA TRP A 580 -20.71 53.10 -19.88
C TRP A 580 -20.85 52.30 -21.20
N TYR A 581 -20.22 52.74 -22.29
CA TYR A 581 -20.21 52.05 -23.59
C TYR A 581 -19.09 51.02 -23.76
N ASP A 582 -18.06 50.98 -22.91
CA ASP A 582 -16.99 49.96 -23.00
C ASP A 582 -17.50 48.55 -22.67
N GLY A 583 -18.52 48.45 -21.80
CA GLY A 583 -19.23 47.19 -21.51
C GLY A 583 -20.08 46.67 -22.68
N LEU A 584 -20.47 47.53 -23.63
CA LEU A 584 -21.28 47.18 -24.80
C LEU A 584 -20.42 46.68 -25.99
N LEU A 585 -19.13 47.01 -25.98
CA LEU A 585 -18.14 46.64 -27.01
C LEU A 585 -17.20 45.51 -26.57
N GLY A 586 -17.36 44.95 -25.37
CA GLY A 586 -16.47 43.92 -24.83
C GLY A 586 -15.04 44.42 -24.53
N ARG A 587 -14.87 45.72 -24.27
CA ARG A 587 -13.58 46.38 -24.00
C ARG A 587 -13.32 46.57 -22.49
N SER A 588 -13.67 45.58 -21.65
CA SER A 588 -13.59 45.72 -20.18
C SER A 588 -12.54 44.81 -19.51
N ASP A 589 -11.48 44.41 -20.21
CA ASP A 589 -10.54 43.38 -19.74
C ASP A 589 -9.10 43.90 -19.62
N ASP A 590 -8.93 45.17 -19.26
CA ASP A 590 -7.61 45.81 -19.08
C ASP A 590 -6.99 45.54 -17.69
N GLU A 591 -7.78 45.07 -16.73
CA GLU A 591 -7.32 44.74 -15.38
C GLU A 591 -6.76 43.30 -15.30
N PRO A 592 -5.53 43.09 -14.79
CA PRO A 592 -4.98 41.76 -14.55
C PRO A 592 -5.80 40.98 -13.52
N LYS A 593 -6.32 39.83 -13.93
CA LYS A 593 -7.11 38.92 -13.06
C LYS A 593 -6.61 37.49 -13.14
N VAL A 594 -6.73 36.77 -12.03
CA VAL A 594 -6.43 35.34 -11.92
C VAL A 594 -7.63 34.59 -11.36
N MET A 595 -7.66 33.27 -11.45
CA MET A 595 -8.76 32.52 -10.85
C MET A 595 -8.74 32.67 -9.32
N LYS A 596 -9.88 33.05 -8.76
CA LYS A 596 -10.09 33.30 -7.33
C LYS A 596 -9.63 32.14 -6.45
N GLY A 597 -9.90 30.90 -6.83
CA GLY A 597 -9.44 29.72 -6.07
C GLY A 597 -7.92 29.67 -5.90
N TRP A 598 -7.15 29.95 -6.96
CA TRP A 598 -5.68 29.99 -6.89
C TRP A 598 -5.20 31.10 -5.97
N ASN A 599 -5.81 32.28 -6.10
CA ASN A 599 -5.47 33.45 -5.29
C ASN A 599 -5.80 33.24 -3.80
N ILE A 600 -6.95 32.62 -3.48
CA ILE A 600 -7.36 32.30 -2.10
C ILE A 600 -6.33 31.40 -1.44
N ILE A 601 -5.92 30.29 -2.09
CA ILE A 601 -4.93 29.37 -1.54
C ILE A 601 -3.57 30.07 -1.36
N TYR A 602 -3.21 30.94 -2.29
CA TYR A 602 -1.94 31.65 -2.25
C TYR A 602 -1.89 32.74 -1.16
N THR A 603 -3.00 33.44 -0.91
CA THR A 603 -3.02 34.67 -0.11
C THR A 603 -3.74 34.57 1.23
N SER A 604 -4.54 33.52 1.49
CA SER A 604 -5.23 33.35 2.77
C SER A 604 -4.26 33.06 3.91
N ASP A 605 -4.54 33.67 5.06
CA ASP A 605 -3.92 33.38 6.34
C ASP A 605 -4.99 32.99 7.38
N ASP A 606 -4.55 32.33 8.45
CA ASP A 606 -5.33 32.10 9.65
C ASP A 606 -4.49 32.55 10.86
N PRO A 607 -4.82 33.70 11.49
CA PRO A 607 -4.11 34.22 12.66
C PRO A 607 -4.10 33.27 13.87
N LYS A 608 -5.01 32.28 13.92
CA LYS A 608 -5.09 31.30 15.01
C LYS A 608 -4.21 30.08 14.76
N SER A 609 -3.84 29.80 13.52
CA SER A 609 -2.96 28.68 13.16
C SER A 609 -1.50 29.06 13.35
N SER A 610 -0.74 28.20 14.02
CA SER A 610 0.72 28.32 14.10
C SER A 610 1.43 27.98 12.79
N PHE A 611 0.73 27.52 11.73
CA PHE A 611 1.36 27.19 10.45
C PHE A 611 1.00 28.20 9.36
N THR A 612 -0.21 28.75 9.43
CA THR A 612 -0.73 29.67 8.42
C THR A 612 -1.05 31.06 8.98
N LYS A 613 -0.42 31.45 10.10
CA LYS A 613 -0.43 32.85 10.58
C LYS A 613 0.04 33.83 9.51
N LEU A 614 0.95 33.39 8.65
CA LEU A 614 1.32 34.05 7.42
C LEU A 614 0.75 33.24 6.26
N SER A 615 0.28 33.89 5.21
CA SER A 615 -0.18 33.21 4.01
C SER A 615 0.97 32.50 3.28
N ALA A 616 0.64 31.54 2.42
CA ALA A 616 1.64 30.83 1.62
C ALA A 616 2.52 31.80 0.82
N ARG A 617 1.92 32.87 0.27
CA ARG A 617 2.62 33.99 -0.37
C ARG A 617 3.62 34.65 0.56
N GLN A 618 3.20 35.05 1.77
CA GLN A 618 4.06 35.76 2.71
C GLN A 618 5.23 34.89 3.19
N GLN A 619 4.96 33.63 3.50
CA GLN A 619 6.00 32.63 3.83
C GLN A 619 7.02 32.54 2.69
N PHE A 620 6.53 32.31 1.47
CA PHE A 620 7.34 32.16 0.27
C PHE A 620 8.21 33.39 -0.02
N LEU A 621 7.63 34.58 -0.15
CA LEU A 621 8.36 35.80 -0.48
C LEU A 621 9.41 36.16 0.59
N SER A 622 9.08 35.94 1.87
CA SER A 622 10.02 36.15 2.97
C SER A 622 11.23 35.24 2.85
N LYS A 623 11.01 33.96 2.54
CA LYS A 623 12.09 32.97 2.42
C LYS A 623 12.92 33.14 1.14
N ILE A 624 12.31 33.55 0.02
CA ILE A 624 13.08 33.94 -1.17
C ILE A 624 13.95 35.16 -0.87
N LYS A 625 13.43 36.17 -0.18
CA LYS A 625 14.23 37.34 0.23
C LYS A 625 15.39 36.96 1.14
N GLU A 626 15.16 36.02 2.07
CA GLU A 626 16.20 35.46 2.95
C GLU A 626 17.30 34.78 2.14
N LEU A 627 16.94 33.89 1.20
CA LEU A 627 17.89 33.18 0.34
C LEU A 627 18.67 34.12 -0.59
N VAL A 628 17.99 35.09 -1.20
CA VAL A 628 18.65 36.11 -2.04
C VAL A 628 19.65 36.91 -1.21
N SER A 629 19.29 37.28 0.02
CA SER A 629 20.22 37.98 0.92
C SER A 629 21.38 37.10 1.39
N LEU A 630 21.16 35.80 1.54
CA LEU A 630 22.18 34.84 1.97
C LEU A 630 23.25 34.63 0.90
N TYR A 631 22.82 34.55 -0.37
CA TYR A 631 23.69 34.19 -1.49
C TYR A 631 24.08 35.35 -2.39
N LYS A 632 23.70 36.59 -2.06
CA LYS A 632 24.03 37.79 -2.86
C LYS A 632 25.53 38.02 -3.07
N ASP A 633 26.37 37.54 -2.15
CA ASP A 633 27.82 37.74 -2.16
C ASP A 633 28.59 36.53 -2.73
N GLU A 634 27.89 35.46 -3.12
CA GLU A 634 28.52 34.30 -3.77
C GLU A 634 29.07 34.66 -5.16
N GLN A 635 30.07 33.88 -5.61
CA GLN A 635 30.66 33.98 -6.94
C GLN A 635 29.73 33.38 -8.00
N GLU A 636 29.00 32.34 -7.61
CA GLU A 636 28.00 31.64 -8.40
C GLU A 636 26.79 32.54 -8.69
N GLN A 637 26.22 32.41 -9.89
CA GLN A 637 24.97 33.11 -10.21
C GLN A 637 23.79 32.42 -9.52
N LEU A 638 22.74 33.19 -9.20
CA LEU A 638 21.50 32.63 -8.67
C LEU A 638 20.55 32.21 -9.81
N SER A 639 19.71 31.24 -9.54
CA SER A 639 18.54 30.94 -10.39
C SER A 639 17.38 30.48 -9.51
N LEU A 640 16.17 30.88 -9.88
CA LEU A 640 14.95 30.44 -9.21
C LEU A 640 14.07 29.68 -10.18
N VAL A 641 13.75 28.43 -9.84
CA VAL A 641 12.83 27.59 -10.61
C VAL A 641 11.66 27.16 -9.73
N CYS A 642 10.45 27.59 -10.09
CA CYS A 642 9.24 27.06 -9.49
C CYS A 642 8.68 25.90 -10.33
N THR A 643 8.24 24.84 -9.67
CA THR A 643 7.64 23.67 -10.31
C THR A 643 6.35 23.29 -9.59
N GLY A 644 5.44 22.67 -10.34
CA GLY A 644 4.17 22.21 -9.80
C GLY A 644 3.35 21.49 -10.86
N HIS A 645 2.42 20.67 -10.37
CA HIS A 645 1.48 19.89 -11.17
C HIS A 645 0.05 20.24 -10.78
N SER A 646 -0.86 20.33 -11.75
CA SER A 646 -2.27 20.65 -11.48
C SER A 646 -2.42 21.98 -10.72
N LEU A 647 -3.12 22.04 -9.59
CA LEU A 647 -3.14 23.22 -8.70
C LEU A 647 -1.72 23.79 -8.42
N GLY A 648 -0.74 22.92 -8.18
CA GLY A 648 0.64 23.35 -7.88
C GLY A 648 1.27 24.10 -9.05
N ALA A 649 0.90 23.76 -10.30
CA ALA A 649 1.36 24.47 -11.48
C ALA A 649 0.84 25.92 -11.51
N SER A 650 -0.43 26.13 -11.18
CA SER A 650 -1.01 27.47 -11.08
C SER A 650 -0.35 28.30 -9.98
N LEU A 651 -0.08 27.71 -8.82
CA LEU A 651 0.66 28.36 -7.73
C LEU A 651 2.10 28.70 -8.14
N ALA A 652 2.78 27.80 -8.86
CA ALA A 652 4.14 28.04 -9.36
C ALA A 652 4.19 29.22 -10.35
N ILE A 653 3.21 29.35 -11.25
CA ILE A 653 3.11 30.49 -12.19
C ILE A 653 2.86 31.80 -11.43
N LEU A 654 1.91 31.80 -10.47
CA LEU A 654 1.65 32.98 -9.64
C LEU A 654 2.88 33.39 -8.83
N SER A 655 3.61 32.42 -8.27
CA SER A 655 4.76 32.69 -7.42
C SER A 655 5.95 33.29 -8.18
N VAL A 656 6.24 32.81 -9.39
CA VAL A 656 7.32 33.41 -10.22
C VAL A 656 6.96 34.81 -10.70
N PHE A 657 5.69 35.05 -11.02
CA PHE A 657 5.20 36.38 -11.36
C PHE A 657 5.38 37.34 -10.19
N ASP A 658 4.97 36.94 -8.98
CA ASP A 658 5.04 37.76 -7.76
C ASP A 658 6.48 38.13 -7.38
N VAL A 659 7.43 37.18 -7.51
CA VAL A 659 8.86 37.42 -7.27
C VAL A 659 9.41 38.52 -8.16
N VAL A 660 9.12 38.45 -9.47
CA VAL A 660 9.69 39.39 -10.45
C VAL A 660 8.96 40.73 -10.39
N GLU A 661 7.63 40.74 -10.28
CA GLU A 661 6.82 41.96 -10.15
C GLU A 661 7.22 42.78 -8.91
N ASN A 662 7.61 42.12 -7.81
CA ASN A 662 8.06 42.76 -6.57
C ASN A 662 9.59 42.95 -6.49
N GLY A 663 10.32 42.71 -7.59
CA GLY A 663 11.75 43.01 -7.70
C GLY A 663 12.66 42.16 -6.83
N LEU A 664 12.21 40.99 -6.37
CA LEU A 664 13.02 40.06 -5.55
C LEU A 664 14.09 39.33 -6.37
N SER A 665 14.04 39.41 -7.69
CA SER A 665 15.07 38.86 -8.60
C SER A 665 16.26 39.80 -8.82
N LYS A 666 16.29 40.97 -8.17
CA LYS A 666 17.34 41.98 -8.32
C LYS A 666 18.28 41.99 -7.11
N ILE A 667 19.59 42.01 -7.38
CA ILE A 667 20.65 42.06 -6.35
C ILE A 667 21.54 43.26 -6.65
N ASP A 668 21.41 44.33 -5.86
CA ASP A 668 22.20 45.55 -5.97
C ASP A 668 22.33 46.04 -7.45
N ASP A 669 23.56 46.14 -7.95
CA ASP A 669 23.88 46.53 -9.33
C ASP A 669 24.11 45.34 -10.28
N ARG A 670 23.86 44.10 -9.83
CA ARG A 670 23.99 42.89 -10.68
C ARG A 670 22.80 42.80 -11.66
N PRO A 671 22.99 42.15 -12.83
CA PRO A 671 21.88 41.76 -13.68
C PRO A 671 20.85 40.92 -12.89
N GLU A 672 19.57 41.11 -13.17
CA GLU A 672 18.51 40.29 -12.58
C GLU A 672 18.71 38.83 -12.94
N PHE A 673 18.60 37.95 -11.94
CA PHE A 673 18.77 36.53 -12.19
C PHE A 673 17.53 35.90 -12.84
N PRO A 674 17.67 34.79 -13.59
CA PRO A 674 16.54 34.14 -14.24
C PRO A 674 15.54 33.56 -13.24
N VAL A 675 14.26 33.84 -13.47
CA VAL A 675 13.14 33.27 -12.74
C VAL A 675 12.27 32.48 -13.72
N THR A 676 12.17 31.17 -13.50
CA THR A 676 11.50 30.26 -14.43
C THR A 676 10.46 29.41 -13.72
N ALA A 677 9.31 29.17 -14.33
CA ALA A 677 8.43 28.08 -13.93
C ALA A 677 8.47 26.95 -14.98
N ILE A 678 8.68 25.72 -14.53
CA ILE A 678 8.50 24.51 -15.37
C ILE A 678 7.38 23.71 -14.73
N VAL A 679 6.23 23.67 -15.39
CA VAL A 679 4.98 23.21 -14.79
C VAL A 679 4.30 22.13 -15.63
N PHE A 680 3.48 21.30 -14.98
CA PHE A 680 2.92 20.08 -15.56
C PHE A 680 1.40 20.08 -15.44
N GLY A 681 0.70 19.81 -16.55
CA GLY A 681 -0.77 19.72 -16.54
C GLY A 681 -1.43 20.98 -15.96
N SER A 682 -0.86 22.16 -16.22
CA SER A 682 -1.30 23.41 -15.60
C SER A 682 -2.70 23.80 -16.08
N PRO A 683 -3.67 24.03 -15.17
CA PRO A 683 -4.85 24.82 -15.47
C PRO A 683 -4.46 26.24 -15.90
N GLN A 684 -5.38 26.92 -16.57
CA GLN A 684 -5.23 28.33 -16.92
C GLN A 684 -5.26 29.18 -15.65
N VAL A 685 -4.35 30.16 -15.58
CA VAL A 685 -4.10 30.93 -14.35
C VAL A 685 -4.84 32.25 -14.36
N GLY A 686 -4.75 33.02 -15.45
CA GLY A 686 -5.30 34.37 -15.52
C GLY A 686 -5.84 34.78 -16.88
N ASN A 687 -6.36 36.00 -16.93
CA ASN A 687 -6.95 36.60 -18.13
C ASN A 687 -5.88 37.15 -19.09
N LYS A 688 -6.34 37.77 -20.18
CA LYS A 688 -5.45 38.39 -21.16
C LYS A 688 -4.56 39.48 -20.55
N ALA A 689 -5.09 40.35 -19.70
CA ALA A 689 -4.31 41.43 -19.06
C ALA A 689 -3.18 40.90 -18.16
N PHE A 690 -3.44 39.82 -17.41
CA PHE A 690 -2.40 39.12 -16.64
C PHE A 690 -1.24 38.67 -17.55
N ASN A 691 -1.55 38.01 -18.68
CA ASN A 691 -0.53 37.54 -19.62
C ASN A 691 0.22 38.69 -20.32
N GLU A 692 -0.45 39.79 -20.66
CA GLU A 692 0.22 40.96 -21.24
C GLU A 692 1.15 41.66 -20.25
N ARG A 693 0.82 41.64 -18.95
CA ARG A 693 1.73 42.11 -17.90
C ARG A 693 2.91 41.16 -17.71
N PHE A 694 2.65 39.85 -17.66
CA PHE A 694 3.68 38.80 -17.59
C PHE A 694 4.74 38.95 -18.69
N LYS A 695 4.33 39.20 -19.94
CA LYS A 695 5.25 39.37 -21.09
C LYS A 695 6.19 40.58 -20.97
N LYS A 696 5.87 41.57 -20.14
CA LYS A 696 6.70 42.78 -19.94
C LYS A 696 7.88 42.53 -19.00
N LEU A 697 7.92 41.39 -18.31
CA LEU A 697 8.95 41.05 -17.32
C LEU A 697 10.10 40.27 -18.01
N PRO A 698 11.28 40.88 -18.22
CA PRO A 698 12.28 40.35 -19.15
C PRO A 698 13.00 39.09 -18.66
N ASN A 699 13.17 38.90 -17.34
CA ASN A 699 13.84 37.76 -16.72
C ASN A 699 12.88 36.63 -16.28
N LEU A 700 11.60 36.74 -16.61
CA LEU A 700 10.55 35.78 -16.24
C LEU A 700 10.20 34.84 -17.39
N ARG A 701 10.20 33.52 -17.16
CA ARG A 701 9.82 32.50 -18.16
C ARG A 701 8.92 31.42 -17.57
N VAL A 702 8.03 30.86 -18.39
CA VAL A 702 7.16 29.72 -18.03
C VAL A 702 7.21 28.71 -19.17
N LEU A 703 7.52 27.45 -18.86
CA LEU A 703 7.37 26.29 -19.74
C LEU A 703 6.28 25.38 -19.17
N THR A 704 5.24 25.14 -19.96
CA THR A 704 4.10 24.30 -19.58
C THR A 704 4.18 22.99 -20.35
N VAL A 705 4.30 21.88 -19.63
CA VAL A 705 4.28 20.53 -20.19
C VAL A 705 2.86 19.97 -20.10
N ARG A 706 2.30 19.59 -21.23
CA ARG A 706 0.89 19.19 -21.35
C ARG A 706 0.74 17.85 -22.05
N ASN A 707 -0.12 16.99 -21.51
CA ASN A 707 -0.66 15.86 -22.27
C ASN A 707 -1.81 16.33 -23.16
N VAL A 708 -1.77 16.05 -24.47
CA VAL A 708 -2.76 16.57 -25.43
C VAL A 708 -4.20 16.09 -25.18
N ILE A 709 -4.36 14.93 -24.52
CA ILE A 709 -5.68 14.39 -24.16
C ILE A 709 -6.15 14.79 -22.76
N ASP A 710 -5.30 15.44 -21.98
CA ASP A 710 -5.66 15.96 -20.67
C ASP A 710 -6.52 17.23 -20.82
N LEU A 711 -7.67 17.23 -20.14
CA LEU A 711 -8.67 18.29 -20.17
C LEU A 711 -8.43 19.33 -19.07
N ILE A 712 -7.65 19.02 -18.03
CA ILE A 712 -7.39 19.94 -16.93
C ILE A 712 -6.72 21.24 -17.40
N PRO A 713 -5.75 21.21 -18.35
CA PRO A 713 -5.18 22.43 -18.89
C PRO A 713 -6.15 23.32 -19.66
N GLU A 714 -7.32 22.81 -20.06
CA GLU A 714 -8.36 23.61 -20.72
C GLU A 714 -9.28 24.32 -19.71
N TYR A 715 -9.19 24.00 -18.42
CA TYR A 715 -9.93 24.68 -17.34
C TYR A 715 -9.21 25.96 -16.90
N PRO A 716 -9.91 27.09 -16.62
CA PRO A 716 -11.37 27.28 -16.66
C PRO A 716 -12.05 27.45 -18.00
N SER A 717 -11.28 27.62 -19.07
CA SER A 717 -11.68 27.83 -20.48
C SER A 717 -11.46 29.24 -20.97
N ARG A 718 -10.98 29.32 -22.22
CA ARG A 718 -10.84 30.56 -23.00
C ARG A 718 -12.16 31.30 -23.18
N LEU A 719 -13.30 30.60 -23.12
CA LEU A 719 -14.65 31.19 -23.18
C LEU A 719 -14.95 32.07 -21.97
N LEU A 720 -14.32 31.80 -20.82
CA LEU A 720 -14.46 32.58 -19.59
C LEU A 720 -13.40 33.69 -19.47
N GLY A 721 -12.64 33.98 -20.54
CA GLY A 721 -11.64 35.04 -20.56
C GLY A 721 -10.22 34.61 -20.16
N TYR A 722 -10.03 33.37 -19.70
CA TYR A 722 -8.72 32.83 -19.31
C TYR A 722 -7.82 32.54 -20.53
N ARG A 723 -6.50 32.57 -20.31
CA ARG A 723 -5.49 32.34 -21.36
C ARG A 723 -4.35 31.49 -20.83
N ASP A 724 -3.74 30.71 -21.71
CA ASP A 724 -2.55 29.91 -21.40
C ASP A 724 -1.34 30.84 -21.21
N THR A 725 -0.51 30.56 -20.20
CA THR A 725 0.68 31.36 -19.86
C THR A 725 1.95 30.60 -20.23
N GLY A 726 2.90 31.28 -20.89
CA GLY A 726 4.22 30.71 -21.20
C GLY A 726 4.33 30.00 -22.56
N VAL A 727 5.39 29.21 -22.70
CA VAL A 727 5.68 28.35 -23.87
C VAL A 727 5.17 26.94 -23.56
N GLU A 728 4.60 26.25 -24.55
CA GLU A 728 4.02 24.92 -24.37
C GLU A 728 4.91 23.81 -24.96
N LEU A 729 5.13 22.75 -24.19
CA LEU A 729 5.58 21.44 -24.67
C LEU A 729 4.41 20.47 -24.62
N ALA A 730 3.78 20.23 -25.77
CA ALA A 730 2.71 19.25 -25.92
C ALA A 730 3.28 17.85 -26.16
N VAL A 731 2.88 16.88 -25.33
CA VAL A 731 3.20 15.46 -25.49
C VAL A 731 1.91 14.63 -25.52
N ASP A 732 2.00 13.39 -25.97
CA ASP A 732 0.86 12.48 -26.10
C ASP A 732 1.15 11.16 -25.41
N THR A 733 0.48 10.91 -24.29
CA THR A 733 0.68 9.68 -23.51
C THR A 733 0.32 8.42 -24.28
N ARG A 734 -0.57 8.51 -25.28
CA ARG A 734 -1.00 7.36 -26.09
C ARG A 734 0.11 6.79 -26.97
N LYS A 735 1.20 7.53 -27.18
CA LYS A 735 2.35 7.06 -27.96
C LYS A 735 3.22 6.05 -27.20
N SER A 736 3.10 6.00 -25.88
CA SER A 736 3.90 5.05 -25.11
C SER A 736 3.38 3.62 -25.29
N PRO A 737 4.22 2.65 -25.68
CA PRO A 737 3.79 1.26 -25.80
C PRO A 737 3.53 0.60 -24.43
N TYR A 738 3.94 1.26 -23.33
CA TYR A 738 3.84 0.76 -21.95
C TYR A 738 2.54 1.16 -21.24
N LEU A 739 1.83 2.19 -21.71
CA LEU A 739 0.62 2.70 -21.06
C LEU A 739 -0.64 2.02 -21.62
N LYS A 740 -1.63 1.77 -20.75
CA LYS A 740 -2.94 1.25 -21.14
C LYS A 740 -3.67 2.25 -22.04
N GLU A 741 -4.55 1.76 -22.91
CA GLU A 741 -5.56 2.61 -23.54
C GLU A 741 -6.64 2.96 -22.51
N SER A 742 -6.37 3.97 -21.68
CA SER A 742 -7.28 4.37 -20.60
C SER A 742 -8.34 5.37 -21.06
N LYS A 743 -9.54 5.21 -20.52
CA LYS A 743 -10.65 6.18 -20.61
C LYS A 743 -10.82 7.00 -19.33
N ASN A 744 -9.94 6.81 -18.34
CA ASN A 744 -9.99 7.50 -17.05
C ASN A 744 -9.22 8.84 -17.15
N PRO A 745 -9.88 9.99 -16.96
CA PRO A 745 -9.20 11.30 -16.99
C PRO A 745 -8.06 11.42 -15.97
N SER A 746 -8.13 10.72 -14.83
CA SER A 746 -7.06 10.71 -13.84
C SER A 746 -5.76 10.10 -14.36
N ASP A 747 -5.84 9.14 -15.29
CA ASP A 747 -4.66 8.55 -15.91
C ASP A 747 -4.03 9.53 -16.91
N TRP A 748 -4.84 10.29 -17.63
CA TRP A 748 -4.37 11.31 -18.57
C TRP A 748 -3.69 12.49 -17.87
N HIS A 749 -4.13 12.79 -16.65
CA HIS A 749 -3.60 13.82 -15.76
C HIS A 749 -2.54 13.30 -14.77
N ASN A 750 -2.06 12.06 -14.94
CA ASN A 750 -1.05 11.51 -14.04
C ASN A 750 0.34 12.12 -14.32
N LEU A 751 0.93 12.77 -13.32
CA LEU A 751 2.27 13.40 -13.43
C LEU A 751 3.35 12.41 -13.87
N GLN A 752 3.40 11.23 -13.27
CA GLN A 752 4.43 10.23 -13.60
C GLN A 752 4.27 9.67 -15.01
N ALA A 753 3.04 9.51 -15.49
CA ALA A 753 2.77 9.16 -16.89
C ALA A 753 3.24 10.25 -17.85
N LEU A 754 3.00 11.52 -17.52
CA LEU A 754 3.49 12.66 -18.29
C LEU A 754 5.02 12.68 -18.34
N LEU A 755 5.70 12.49 -17.21
CA LEU A 755 7.18 12.46 -17.13
C LEU A 755 7.77 11.24 -17.85
N HIS A 756 7.15 10.07 -17.75
CA HIS A 756 7.50 8.89 -18.55
C HIS A 756 7.46 9.20 -20.04
N VAL A 757 6.42 9.91 -20.47
CA VAL A 757 6.29 10.26 -21.88
C VAL A 757 7.32 11.31 -22.28
N VAL A 758 7.59 12.31 -21.45
CA VAL A 758 8.69 13.28 -21.67
C VAL A 758 10.04 12.55 -21.79
N ALA A 759 10.29 11.52 -20.99
CA ALA A 759 11.54 10.75 -21.06
C ALA A 759 11.74 10.05 -22.42
N GLY A 760 10.66 9.64 -23.08
CA GLY A 760 10.70 8.99 -24.41
C GLY A 760 10.12 9.77 -25.59
N TRP A 761 9.72 11.04 -25.38
CA TRP A 761 9.09 11.86 -26.40
C TRP A 761 10.08 12.17 -27.53
N ASN A 762 9.69 11.93 -28.78
CA ASN A 762 10.53 12.19 -29.95
C ASN A 762 9.77 13.01 -31.01
N GLY A 763 8.95 13.96 -30.55
CA GLY A 763 8.09 14.77 -31.40
C GLY A 763 6.77 14.11 -31.73
N LYS A 764 5.87 14.89 -32.34
CA LYS A 764 4.52 14.44 -32.71
C LYS A 764 4.54 13.32 -33.75
N ASP A 765 5.46 13.40 -34.71
CA ASP A 765 5.55 12.45 -35.82
C ASP A 765 6.63 11.36 -35.62
N GLY A 766 7.51 11.49 -34.62
CA GLY A 766 8.56 10.51 -34.32
C GLY A 766 8.10 9.36 -33.43
N GLU A 767 8.71 8.18 -33.53
CA GLU A 767 8.36 7.03 -32.69
C GLU A 767 8.74 7.24 -31.22
N PHE A 768 7.97 6.66 -30.30
CA PHE A 768 8.30 6.69 -28.88
C PHE A 768 9.49 5.79 -28.58
N ALA A 769 10.55 6.36 -28.01
CA ALA A 769 11.70 5.62 -27.51
C ALA A 769 12.32 6.39 -26.36
N LEU A 770 12.58 5.74 -25.23
CA LEU A 770 13.23 6.37 -24.07
C LEU A 770 14.57 6.97 -24.50
N GLN A 771 14.66 8.31 -24.45
CA GLN A 771 15.86 9.07 -24.81
C GLN A 771 16.75 9.29 -23.59
N VAL A 772 16.18 9.15 -22.40
CA VAL A 772 16.87 9.15 -21.12
C VAL A 772 16.33 8.00 -20.29
N LYS A 773 17.20 7.40 -19.49
CA LYS A 773 16.82 6.34 -18.57
C LYS A 773 15.79 6.87 -17.58
N ARG A 774 14.65 6.17 -17.50
CA ARG A 774 13.59 6.44 -16.54
C ARG A 774 12.83 5.16 -16.30
N SER A 775 12.71 4.80 -15.03
CA SER A 775 11.96 3.60 -14.67
C SER A 775 10.48 3.77 -14.98
N ILE A 776 9.94 2.87 -15.80
CA ILE A 776 8.51 2.88 -16.16
C ILE A 776 7.63 2.67 -14.92
N ALA A 777 8.15 1.99 -13.89
CA ALA A 777 7.43 1.65 -12.68
C ALA A 777 6.92 2.88 -11.94
N LEU A 778 7.59 4.03 -12.08
CA LEU A 778 7.18 5.29 -11.46
C LEU A 778 5.74 5.70 -11.84
N VAL A 779 5.26 5.33 -13.03
CA VAL A 779 3.89 5.61 -13.51
C VAL A 779 2.82 5.10 -12.54
N ASN A 780 3.02 3.90 -11.99
CA ASN A 780 2.07 3.25 -11.08
C ASN A 780 2.24 3.65 -9.60
N LYS A 781 3.05 4.67 -9.27
CA LYS A 781 3.22 5.14 -7.87
C LYS A 781 1.87 5.34 -7.17
N SER A 782 0.93 6.00 -7.85
CA SER A 782 -0.43 6.31 -7.37
C SER A 782 -1.53 5.93 -8.36
N SER A 783 -1.23 5.08 -9.35
CA SER A 783 -2.17 4.63 -10.39
C SER A 783 -1.94 3.18 -10.79
N GLU A 784 -2.74 2.66 -11.72
CA GLU A 784 -2.53 1.36 -12.37
C GLU A 784 -2.52 1.50 -13.89
N PHE A 785 -1.88 2.57 -14.38
CA PHE A 785 -1.96 3.01 -15.77
C PHE A 785 -1.01 2.25 -16.71
N LEU A 786 0.05 1.63 -16.21
CA LEU A 786 0.87 0.72 -17.02
C LEU A 786 0.06 -0.50 -17.45
N LYS A 787 0.37 -1.02 -18.64
CA LYS A 787 -0.19 -2.29 -19.11
C LYS A 787 0.20 -3.44 -18.17
N ASP A 788 -0.68 -4.43 -18.05
CA ASP A 788 -0.48 -5.53 -17.11
C ASP A 788 0.75 -6.37 -17.47
N GLU A 789 1.15 -6.40 -18.75
CA GLU A 789 2.39 -7.04 -19.21
C GLU A 789 3.67 -6.39 -18.67
N CYS A 790 3.59 -5.16 -18.14
CA CYS A 790 4.72 -4.51 -17.47
C CYS A 790 4.97 -5.06 -16.06
N LEU A 791 4.01 -5.79 -15.47
CA LEU A 791 4.16 -6.48 -14.18
C LEU A 791 4.56 -5.56 -13.01
N ILE A 792 4.07 -4.32 -13.04
CA ILE A 792 4.26 -3.35 -11.96
C ILE A 792 2.96 -3.21 -11.17
N PRO A 793 2.94 -3.50 -9.85
CA PRO A 793 1.75 -3.35 -9.03
C PRO A 793 1.15 -1.94 -9.11
N GLY A 794 -0.18 -1.83 -9.15
CA GLY A 794 -0.86 -0.54 -9.09
C GLY A 794 -0.75 0.12 -7.71
N SER A 795 -0.68 1.45 -7.67
CA SER A 795 -0.63 2.28 -6.45
C SER A 795 0.37 1.75 -5.43
N TRP A 796 1.59 1.53 -5.90
CA TRP A 796 2.59 0.82 -5.12
C TRP A 796 3.28 1.71 -4.09
N TRP A 797 3.29 3.05 -4.21
CA TRP A 797 3.95 3.94 -3.25
C TRP A 797 3.16 3.98 -1.94
N VAL A 798 3.63 3.24 -0.92
CA VAL A 798 2.95 3.10 0.38
C VAL A 798 3.94 2.77 1.48
N GLU A 799 3.76 3.36 2.66
CA GLU A 799 4.55 3.01 3.83
C GLU A 799 4.35 1.55 4.23
N LYS A 800 5.41 0.95 4.79
CA LYS A 800 5.31 -0.43 5.31
C LYS A 800 4.16 -0.50 6.30
N ASN A 801 3.26 -1.45 6.10
CA ASN A 801 2.11 -1.66 6.95
C ASN A 801 1.23 -0.40 7.14
N LYS A 802 1.24 0.53 6.18
CA LYS A 802 0.64 1.87 6.30
C LYS A 802 1.07 2.65 7.56
N GLY A 803 2.27 2.39 8.06
CA GLY A 803 2.82 3.01 9.28
C GLY A 803 2.50 2.27 10.59
N MET A 804 1.75 1.16 10.55
CA MET A 804 1.49 0.34 11.73
C MET A 804 2.75 -0.44 12.14
N VAL A 805 3.10 -0.42 13.43
CA VAL A 805 4.24 -1.12 14.01
C VAL A 805 3.81 -2.01 15.18
N LEU A 806 4.52 -3.12 15.36
CA LEU A 806 4.36 -4.03 16.49
C LEU A 806 5.25 -3.58 17.65
N GLU A 807 4.63 -3.21 18.76
CA GLU A 807 5.32 -2.87 20.00
C GLU A 807 5.81 -4.10 20.76
N LYS A 808 6.76 -3.90 21.69
CA LYS A 808 7.34 -4.97 22.51
C LYS A 808 6.31 -5.73 23.35
N ASP A 809 5.17 -5.10 23.64
CA ASP A 809 4.09 -5.66 24.45
C ASP A 809 3.01 -6.38 23.61
N GLY A 810 3.25 -6.55 22.30
CA GLY A 810 2.40 -7.24 21.34
C GLY A 810 1.30 -6.37 20.70
N GLU A 811 1.23 -5.07 21.02
CA GLU A 811 0.24 -4.17 20.42
C GLU A 811 0.66 -3.67 19.03
N TRP A 812 -0.29 -3.60 18.12
CA TRP A 812 -0.12 -2.92 16.83
C TRP A 812 -0.70 -1.52 16.93
N GLN A 813 0.14 -0.51 16.74
CA GLN A 813 -0.27 0.89 16.75
C GLN A 813 0.36 1.65 15.58
N LEU A 814 -0.24 2.77 15.21
CA LEU A 814 0.39 3.68 14.25
C LEU A 814 1.66 4.25 14.89
N ALA A 815 2.81 4.07 14.24
CA ALA A 815 4.06 4.61 14.74
C ALA A 815 3.95 6.15 14.88
N PRO A 816 4.43 6.74 15.98
CA PRO A 816 4.64 8.18 15.99
C PRO A 816 5.66 8.54 14.90
N PRO A 817 5.53 9.70 14.25
CA PRO A 817 6.56 10.20 13.33
C PRO A 817 7.88 10.39 14.09
N ASP A 818 9.00 10.29 13.38
CA ASP A 818 10.31 10.68 13.93
C ASP A 818 10.26 12.14 14.43
N GLU A 819 11.11 12.50 15.41
CA GLU A 819 11.11 13.88 15.94
C GLU A 819 11.32 14.94 14.86
N GLU A 820 12.11 14.64 13.82
CA GLU A 820 12.32 15.52 12.67
C GLU A 820 11.11 15.61 11.72
N ASP A 821 10.24 14.60 11.72
CA ASP A 821 9.09 14.47 10.83
C ASP A 821 7.82 15.10 11.43
N VAL A 822 7.84 15.47 12.72
CA VAL A 822 6.75 16.22 13.36
C VAL A 822 6.65 17.61 12.71
N PRO A 823 5.45 18.05 12.28
CA PRO A 823 5.30 19.38 11.68
C PRO A 823 5.67 20.50 12.66
N VAL A 824 6.58 21.38 12.26
CA VAL A 824 7.01 22.56 13.04
C VAL A 824 6.77 23.85 12.25
N PRO A 825 6.23 24.91 12.87
CA PRO A 825 6.16 26.25 12.28
C PRO A 825 7.53 26.81 11.86
N GLU A 826 7.62 27.51 10.74
CA GLU A 826 8.90 27.96 10.14
C GLU A 826 9.09 29.49 10.05
N TYR A 827 8.33 30.29 10.81
CA TYR A 827 8.41 31.76 10.81
C TYR A 827 9.31 32.37 11.88
#